data_AF-A0A6I6JRR9-F1
#
_entry.id   AF-A0A6I6JRR9-F1
#
_cell.length_a   1.000
_cell.length_b   1.000
_cell.length_c   1.000
_cell.angle_alpha   90.00
_cell.angle_beta   90.00
_cell.angle_gamma   90.00
#
_symmetry.space_group_name_H-M   'P 1'
#
loop_
_entity.id
_entity.type
_entity.pdbx_description
1 polymer ?
#
loop_
_entity_poly.entity_id
_entity_poly.type
_entity_poly.pdbx_seq_one_letter_code
_entity_poly.pdbx_strand_id
1 'polypeptide(L)'
;MKSNYFVISLISLLFQGAGISNAQKLNSFHPPISKNEERVPVKTEIHNNGYTTHWSDTYLNTFRYGNLFKMTVRDVNLSIKQSKIDIAEELGIIGLNLQEGFINELLSSDTKTVKEPSLKEMETTLKSNDVLVFASPHSEVGKKLLSLAGDINSWKKDLTAHQFKSNDWHPTDVFRLESGQRKIFAVISSDAEAFEKLESVIKNIREIVRTYDFRKGWMGIETLHMSVTTDFVHPMDVISQGMNEGNSWFVFSGYNEFRALEKYQSWMDEIGNPAFVEAGSYAPGYGQRNFVFGCDNWDGLQEQDIKQQGYVDFVKEKNGYIFRQVFDNKADEHDVYDGYIVNEGNKKQLDNQELPFVNLTSSFSGGATSSMVLFLPKGAYVNKKSIIKAIKERREVAILPQGKIIGGDYFRQAMQVLELDRIFLEDYFGDYIDIYTETNGSEVKITLTNYSNKAITGNLSLSLPSALKLAENGKAISLPANSQKEVRFPVSIEKEAMGKTNPIGIDFVWDGKKKSTVTMLDLPPAISVPQLLYGQTPVVQYPVSVHNFTKESSFPVKVQVFKTDKPGKAVFEKIPQCEVAPDTYKELVFDIKIKAGNYKLVTTALGCFSETQLGVEKAQGQSTLTTVDLNGDGVDEYQMENDKVKVTLLTIGARVIEYIVKSKDDNVLFKSWPEKPVNENQPFRERHYYPFGGFEDFLGQPSMETHKVFDAEILKSGGTSVSVKMTSDFYGNQIEKIFTLYGDSPLLEVKFKLNFTNKETDMFGPQPILALGAAHDTVDVFMVPDVKGLLKYRMRMDEYYGQIFTLTEGWQAGRDENENVFFVGAFPVDQPDFLHMWMNHPRNSSTRHYYVEFQPWIRIIKKNAMYFSYYMWADEGNWEKGVEALRERNLITKSKINVE
;
A
#
# COMPACT_ATOMS: atom_id res chain seq x y z
N MET A 1 -24.65 -23.95 -86.67
CA MET A 1 -24.64 -24.91 -85.54
C MET A 1 -25.65 -24.42 -84.51
N LYS A 2 -26.51 -25.34 -84.06
CA LYS A 2 -27.60 -25.29 -83.06
C LYS A 2 -27.57 -24.08 -82.09
N SER A 3 -28.60 -23.23 -82.02
CA SER A 3 -29.90 -23.40 -81.33
C SER A 3 -29.79 -23.31 -79.79
N ASN A 4 -30.33 -22.25 -79.16
CA ASN A 4 -31.49 -22.33 -78.23
C ASN A 4 -31.71 -21.08 -77.32
N TYR A 5 -32.90 -20.50 -77.51
CA TYR A 5 -33.86 -19.79 -76.63
C TYR A 5 -33.46 -18.53 -75.81
N PHE A 6 -34.05 -17.32 -75.99
CA PHE A 6 -35.45 -16.85 -75.72
C PHE A 6 -35.79 -16.97 -74.19
N VAL A 7 -36.26 -16.00 -73.36
CA VAL A 7 -37.01 -14.71 -73.48
C VAL A 7 -37.01 -13.96 -72.11
N ILE A 8 -37.45 -12.70 -72.13
CA ILE A 8 -38.14 -11.89 -71.07
C ILE A 8 -37.18 -11.04 -70.20
N SER A 9 -37.25 -9.71 -70.09
CA SER A 9 -38.26 -8.74 -70.52
C SER A 9 -37.64 -7.37 -70.80
N LEU A 10 -38.14 -6.76 -71.87
CA LEU A 10 -38.29 -5.32 -72.05
C LEU A 10 -39.09 -4.74 -70.87
N ILE A 11 -38.64 -3.61 -70.31
CA ILE A 11 -39.40 -2.47 -69.76
C ILE A 11 -38.57 -1.77 -68.66
N SER A 12 -38.37 -0.46 -68.82
CA SER A 12 -37.81 0.52 -67.85
C SER A 12 -36.35 0.95 -68.05
N LEU A 13 -36.00 1.32 -69.28
CA LEU A 13 -34.84 2.18 -69.57
C LEU A 13 -35.34 3.52 -70.11
N LEU A 14 -36.09 4.26 -69.28
CA LEU A 14 -36.56 5.64 -69.51
C LEU A 14 -37.08 6.20 -68.18
N PHE A 15 -36.19 6.62 -67.28
CA PHE A 15 -36.38 7.64 -66.21
C PHE A 15 -35.04 7.79 -65.47
N GLN A 16 -34.01 8.26 -66.17
CA GLN A 16 -32.87 8.95 -65.54
C GLN A 16 -33.13 10.44 -65.72
N GLY A 17 -33.20 11.19 -64.61
CA GLY A 17 -33.34 12.65 -64.65
C GLY A 17 -34.50 13.23 -63.83
N ALA A 18 -34.74 12.70 -62.63
CA ALA A 18 -35.32 13.49 -61.54
C ALA A 18 -34.74 12.93 -60.24
N GLY A 19 -33.68 13.55 -59.74
CA GLY A 19 -33.26 13.38 -58.36
C GLY A 19 -34.38 13.92 -57.48
N ILE A 20 -35.37 13.07 -57.19
CA ILE A 20 -36.31 13.29 -56.11
C ILE A 20 -35.45 13.30 -54.85
N SER A 21 -35.18 14.49 -54.32
CA SER A 21 -34.85 14.62 -52.91
C SER A 21 -36.03 14.02 -52.15
N ASN A 22 -35.94 12.75 -51.77
CA ASN A 22 -36.81 12.20 -50.75
C ASN A 22 -36.56 13.06 -49.52
N ALA A 23 -37.47 13.99 -49.23
CA ALA A 23 -37.58 14.57 -47.91
C ALA A 23 -37.72 13.39 -46.96
N GLN A 24 -36.64 13.07 -46.23
CA GLN A 24 -36.69 12.06 -45.17
C GLN A 24 -37.78 12.50 -44.20
N LYS A 25 -38.85 11.71 -44.11
CA LYS A 25 -39.94 11.95 -43.17
C LYS A 25 -39.41 11.66 -41.76
N LEU A 26 -39.79 12.48 -40.78
CA LEU A 26 -39.41 12.36 -39.37
C LEU A 26 -39.54 10.91 -38.83
N ASN A 27 -40.52 10.15 -39.32
CA ASN A 27 -40.77 8.74 -38.98
C ASN A 27 -39.69 7.74 -39.39
N SER A 28 -38.66 8.15 -40.14
CA SER A 28 -37.51 7.29 -40.47
C SER A 28 -36.42 7.32 -39.39
N PHE A 29 -36.53 8.21 -38.40
CA PHE A 29 -35.64 8.31 -37.25
C PHE A 29 -36.16 7.44 -36.11
N HIS A 30 -35.29 6.61 -35.55
CA HIS A 30 -35.57 5.78 -34.39
C HIS A 30 -34.51 6.04 -33.32
N PRO A 31 -34.76 5.79 -32.02
CA PRO A 31 -33.67 5.68 -31.07
C PRO A 31 -32.63 4.71 -31.66
N PRO A 32 -31.32 4.98 -31.56
CA PRO A 32 -30.35 3.95 -31.92
C PRO A 32 -30.81 2.67 -31.24
N ILE A 33 -30.85 1.53 -31.96
CA ILE A 33 -31.14 0.23 -31.32
C ILE A 33 -30.21 0.21 -30.13
N SER A 34 -30.75 0.34 -28.92
CA SER A 34 -29.90 0.26 -27.76
C SER A 34 -29.42 -1.18 -27.85
N LYS A 35 -28.15 -1.35 -28.20
CA LYS A 35 -27.41 -2.27 -27.38
C LYS A 35 -27.57 -1.66 -25.99
N ASN A 36 -28.61 -2.06 -25.26
CA ASN A 36 -28.62 -1.99 -23.81
C ASN A 36 -27.41 -2.84 -23.43
N GLU A 37 -26.22 -2.25 -23.55
CA GLU A 37 -25.01 -2.80 -22.98
C GLU A 37 -25.18 -2.48 -21.51
N GLU A 38 -25.98 -3.31 -20.82
CA GLU A 38 -25.82 -3.56 -19.40
C GLU A 38 -24.39 -4.06 -19.22
N ARG A 39 -23.45 -3.12 -19.24
CA ARG A 39 -22.05 -3.38 -19.00
C ARG A 39 -21.96 -3.52 -17.49
N VAL A 40 -21.77 -4.76 -17.06
CA VAL A 40 -21.54 -5.09 -15.65
C VAL A 40 -20.35 -4.24 -15.17
N PRO A 41 -20.43 -3.57 -14.01
CA PRO A 41 -19.30 -2.83 -13.46
C PRO A 41 -18.05 -3.70 -13.42
N VAL A 42 -16.88 -3.10 -13.67
CA VAL A 42 -15.61 -3.83 -13.52
C VAL A 42 -15.45 -4.15 -12.05
N LYS A 43 -15.41 -5.46 -11.74
CA LYS A 43 -15.22 -5.98 -10.39
C LYS A 43 -13.75 -6.34 -10.20
N THR A 44 -13.11 -5.76 -9.20
CA THR A 44 -11.78 -6.15 -8.74
C THR A 44 -11.88 -6.63 -7.30
N GLU A 45 -11.25 -7.76 -7.01
CA GLU A 45 -11.20 -8.33 -5.67
C GLU A 45 -9.97 -7.80 -4.96
N ILE A 46 -10.16 -7.27 -3.74
CA ILE A 46 -9.09 -6.87 -2.84
C ILE A 46 -9.12 -7.85 -1.69
N HIS A 47 -8.12 -8.71 -1.64
CA HIS A 47 -7.91 -9.65 -0.56
C HIS A 47 -6.59 -9.28 0.14
N ASN A 48 -6.67 -8.99 1.42
CA ASN A 48 -5.52 -8.89 2.31
C ASN A 48 -5.76 -9.84 3.46
N ASN A 49 -4.88 -10.80 3.66
CA ASN A 49 -4.94 -11.71 4.79
C ASN A 49 -3.79 -11.29 5.70
N GLY A 50 -4.05 -10.53 6.75
CA GLY A 50 -2.96 -10.04 7.58
C GLY A 50 -2.29 -11.21 8.30
N TYR A 51 -1.00 -11.44 8.05
CA TYR A 51 -0.32 -12.64 8.57
C TYR A 51 0.36 -12.43 9.93
N THR A 52 0.07 -11.35 10.62
CA THR A 52 0.37 -11.24 12.06
C THR A 52 -0.85 -11.61 12.89
N THR A 53 -2.06 -11.36 12.38
CA THR A 53 -3.33 -11.61 13.09
C THR A 53 -4.48 -11.94 12.11
N HIS A 54 -5.29 -12.95 12.43
CA HIS A 54 -6.51 -13.27 11.67
C HIS A 54 -7.60 -12.17 11.70
N TRP A 55 -7.37 -11.08 12.44
CA TRP A 55 -8.31 -9.98 12.61
C TRP A 55 -8.15 -8.84 11.59
N SER A 56 -7.05 -8.85 10.83
CA SER A 56 -6.73 -7.87 9.77
C SER A 56 -7.19 -8.31 8.37
N ASP A 57 -7.80 -9.49 8.28
CA ASP A 57 -8.30 -10.03 7.02
C ASP A 57 -9.36 -9.11 6.40
N THR A 58 -9.11 -8.67 5.18
CA THR A 58 -9.94 -7.76 4.42
C THR A 58 -10.26 -8.38 3.07
N TYR A 59 -11.55 -8.68 2.86
CA TYR A 59 -12.07 -9.18 1.59
C TYR A 59 -13.09 -8.18 1.06
N LEU A 60 -12.73 -7.46 0.00
CA LEU A 60 -13.53 -6.39 -0.57
C LEU A 60 -13.69 -6.58 -2.07
N ASN A 61 -14.85 -6.17 -2.57
CA ASN A 61 -15.11 -6.03 -3.99
C ASN A 61 -15.12 -4.54 -4.32
N THR A 62 -14.22 -4.12 -5.19
CA THR A 62 -14.23 -2.78 -5.77
C THR A 62 -14.95 -2.84 -7.11
N PHE A 63 -15.98 -2.03 -7.25
CA PHE A 63 -16.74 -1.86 -8.48
C PHE A 63 -16.41 -0.52 -9.11
N ARG A 64 -16.10 -0.54 -10.41
CA ARG A 64 -15.73 0.64 -11.19
C ARG A 64 -16.59 0.75 -12.43
N TYR A 65 -17.07 1.96 -12.71
CA TYR A 65 -17.91 2.27 -13.87
C TYR A 65 -17.51 3.63 -14.44
N GLY A 66 -17.10 3.68 -15.72
CA GLY A 66 -16.65 4.92 -16.37
C GLY A 66 -15.45 5.62 -15.73
N ASN A 67 -14.64 4.91 -14.94
CA ASN A 67 -13.44 5.37 -14.22
C ASN A 67 -13.61 6.52 -13.22
N LEU A 68 -14.78 7.15 -13.16
CA LEU A 68 -15.14 8.19 -12.19
C LEU A 68 -16.07 7.65 -11.09
N PHE A 69 -16.90 6.65 -11.39
CA PHE A 69 -17.69 5.97 -10.36
C PHE A 69 -16.89 4.80 -9.80
N LYS A 70 -16.59 4.86 -8.51
CA LYS A 70 -15.93 3.79 -7.75
C LYS A 70 -16.62 3.60 -6.41
N MET A 71 -16.83 2.34 -6.05
CA MET A 71 -17.24 1.95 -4.71
C MET A 71 -16.57 0.65 -4.30
N THR A 72 -16.29 0.54 -3.01
CA THR A 72 -15.76 -0.67 -2.40
C THR A 72 -16.78 -1.16 -1.40
N VAL A 73 -17.21 -2.41 -1.54
CA VAL A 73 -18.20 -3.02 -0.65
C VAL A 73 -17.68 -4.38 -0.17
N ARG A 74 -17.97 -4.72 1.10
CA ARG A 74 -17.93 -6.12 1.56
C ARG A 74 -19.00 -6.91 0.80
N ASP A 75 -18.93 -8.23 0.67
CA ASP A 75 -19.98 -8.97 -0.08
C ASP A 75 -21.35 -8.88 0.63
N VAL A 76 -22.12 -7.88 0.23
CA VAL A 76 -23.40 -7.49 0.82
C VAL A 76 -24.48 -8.54 0.54
N ASN A 77 -24.39 -9.28 -0.56
CA ASN A 77 -25.44 -10.22 -0.94
C ASN A 77 -25.47 -11.45 -0.04
N LEU A 78 -24.31 -11.96 0.38
CA LEU A 78 -24.25 -13.03 1.36
C LEU A 78 -24.49 -12.51 2.79
N SER A 79 -24.08 -11.28 3.09
CA SER A 79 -24.31 -10.64 4.39
C SER A 79 -25.79 -10.34 4.66
N ILE A 80 -26.55 -9.88 3.65
CA ILE A 80 -28.01 -9.70 3.73
C ILE A 80 -28.72 -11.06 3.84
N LYS A 81 -28.22 -12.10 3.14
CA LYS A 81 -28.77 -13.46 3.22
C LYS A 81 -28.51 -14.10 4.60
N GLN A 82 -27.33 -13.87 5.17
CA GLN A 82 -26.97 -14.31 6.52
C GLN A 82 -27.78 -13.55 7.58
N SER A 83 -27.90 -12.23 7.46
CA SER A 83 -28.72 -11.41 8.37
C SER A 83 -30.20 -11.82 8.37
N LYS A 84 -30.75 -12.26 7.23
CA LYS A 84 -32.11 -12.82 7.16
C LYS A 84 -32.27 -14.14 7.93
N ILE A 85 -31.22 -14.97 7.99
CA ILE A 85 -31.18 -16.23 8.74
C ILE A 85 -31.00 -15.95 10.24
N ASP A 86 -30.11 -15.02 10.59
CA ASP A 86 -29.82 -14.63 11.97
C ASP A 86 -31.04 -13.95 12.62
N ILE A 87 -31.76 -13.09 11.89
CA ILE A 87 -33.02 -12.47 12.35
C ILE A 87 -34.11 -13.54 12.54
N ALA A 88 -34.18 -14.56 11.67
CA ALA A 88 -35.12 -15.67 11.83
C ALA A 88 -34.84 -16.51 13.10
N GLU A 89 -33.56 -16.71 13.42
CA GLU A 89 -33.10 -17.40 14.64
C GLU A 89 -33.34 -16.54 15.90
N GLU A 90 -33.02 -15.25 15.86
CA GLU A 90 -33.24 -14.30 16.97
C GLU A 90 -34.74 -14.09 17.28
N LEU A 91 -35.61 -14.21 16.28
CA LEU A 91 -37.07 -14.24 16.45
C LEU A 91 -37.60 -15.58 17.00
N GLY A 92 -36.75 -16.58 17.20
CA GLY A 92 -37.09 -17.91 17.73
C GLY A 92 -37.76 -18.85 16.72
N ILE A 93 -37.73 -18.53 15.42
CA ILE A 93 -38.39 -19.28 14.34
C ILE A 93 -37.34 -19.75 13.34
N ILE A 94 -36.54 -20.71 13.78
CA ILE A 94 -35.38 -21.23 13.04
C ILE A 94 -35.86 -21.86 11.72
N GLY A 95 -35.40 -21.30 10.59
CA GLY A 95 -35.74 -21.75 9.23
C GLY A 95 -36.73 -20.86 8.45
N LEU A 96 -37.10 -19.69 8.97
CA LEU A 96 -37.98 -18.73 8.28
C LEU A 96 -37.31 -18.13 7.02
N ASN A 97 -37.92 -18.34 5.85
CA ASN A 97 -37.58 -17.65 4.61
C ASN A 97 -38.76 -16.79 4.17
N LEU A 98 -38.60 -15.47 4.25
CA LEU A 98 -39.65 -14.49 3.95
C LEU A 98 -39.40 -13.85 2.58
N GLN A 99 -40.31 -14.06 1.63
CA GLN A 99 -40.30 -13.34 0.36
C GLN A 99 -40.60 -11.86 0.63
N GLU A 100 -39.77 -10.96 0.11
CA GLU A 100 -39.98 -9.51 0.27
C GLU A 100 -41.32 -9.12 -0.38
N GLY A 101 -42.22 -8.53 0.42
CA GLY A 101 -43.61 -8.23 0.05
C GLY A 101 -44.67 -9.15 0.68
N PHE A 102 -44.29 -10.33 1.21
CA PHE A 102 -45.22 -11.31 1.77
C PHE A 102 -46.11 -10.77 2.90
N ILE A 103 -45.54 -10.08 3.89
CA ILE A 103 -46.30 -9.52 5.03
C ILE A 103 -47.23 -8.38 4.58
N ASN A 104 -46.84 -7.65 3.53
CA ASN A 104 -47.64 -6.56 3.01
C ASN A 104 -48.88 -7.08 2.24
N GLU A 105 -48.73 -8.14 1.43
CA GLU A 105 -49.86 -8.81 0.76
C GLU A 105 -50.74 -9.60 1.74
N LEU A 106 -50.14 -10.27 2.73
CA LEU A 106 -50.84 -11.00 3.81
C LEU A 106 -51.77 -10.10 4.62
N LEU A 107 -51.45 -8.81 4.72
CA LEU A 107 -52.24 -7.82 5.45
C LEU A 107 -53.26 -7.07 4.58
N SER A 108 -53.31 -7.30 3.27
CA SER A 108 -54.04 -6.42 2.36
C SER A 108 -54.94 -7.07 1.30
N SER A 109 -55.20 -8.38 1.31
CA SER A 109 -56.32 -8.88 0.49
C SER A 109 -56.91 -10.23 0.91
N ASP A 110 -58.17 -10.45 0.50
CA ASP A 110 -58.70 -11.78 0.18
C ASP A 110 -59.47 -11.68 -1.16
N THR A 111 -58.86 -12.10 -2.29
CA THR A 111 -59.52 -12.13 -3.62
C THR A 111 -58.98 -13.25 -4.54
N LYS A 112 -59.84 -13.88 -5.37
CA LYS A 112 -59.53 -14.97 -6.35
C LYS A 112 -59.04 -14.40 -7.69
N THR A 113 -58.75 -15.21 -8.73
CA THR A 113 -58.13 -14.81 -10.04
C THR A 113 -58.75 -15.51 -11.29
N VAL A 114 -58.82 -14.82 -12.44
CA VAL A 114 -59.35 -15.11 -13.80
C VAL A 114 -58.51 -14.37 -14.89
N LYS A 115 -58.64 -14.68 -16.20
CA LYS A 115 -57.86 -14.11 -17.33
C LYS A 115 -58.76 -13.84 -18.54
N GLU A 116 -58.59 -12.69 -19.22
CA GLU A 116 -59.22 -12.25 -20.49
C GLU A 116 -60.74 -12.51 -20.67
N PRO A 117 -61.63 -12.06 -19.77
CA PRO A 117 -63.06 -12.26 -19.92
C PRO A 117 -63.69 -11.27 -20.92
N SER A 118 -64.72 -11.74 -21.63
CA SER A 118 -65.67 -10.87 -22.32
C SER A 118 -66.57 -10.08 -21.34
N LEU A 119 -67.22 -9.00 -21.79
CA LEU A 119 -68.21 -8.23 -20.99
C LEU A 119 -69.30 -9.13 -20.36
N LYS A 120 -69.61 -10.27 -20.99
CA LYS A 120 -70.61 -11.25 -20.55
C LYS A 120 -70.07 -12.30 -19.55
N GLU A 121 -68.75 -12.55 -19.55
CA GLU A 121 -68.07 -13.41 -18.55
C GLU A 121 -67.80 -12.67 -17.24
N MET A 122 -67.61 -11.36 -17.31
CA MET A 122 -67.49 -10.50 -16.13
C MET A 122 -68.77 -10.53 -15.28
N GLU A 123 -69.95 -10.46 -15.92
CA GLU A 123 -71.26 -10.50 -15.24
C GLU A 123 -71.58 -11.85 -14.57
N THR A 124 -70.91 -12.94 -14.97
CA THR A 124 -71.16 -14.28 -14.44
C THR A 124 -70.23 -14.65 -13.28
N THR A 125 -68.98 -14.17 -13.28
CA THR A 125 -68.01 -14.48 -12.21
C THR A 125 -68.25 -13.65 -10.93
N LEU A 126 -68.95 -12.53 -11.06
CA LEU A 126 -69.37 -11.66 -9.96
C LEU A 126 -70.47 -12.26 -9.05
N LYS A 127 -70.94 -13.49 -9.30
CA LYS A 127 -71.97 -14.12 -8.47
C LYS A 127 -71.45 -14.86 -7.23
N SER A 128 -70.14 -15.08 -7.04
CA SER A 128 -69.70 -15.91 -5.90
C SER A 128 -68.27 -15.77 -5.37
N ASN A 129 -67.37 -14.92 -5.91
CA ASN A 129 -66.06 -14.63 -5.28
C ASN A 129 -65.52 -13.28 -5.78
N ASP A 130 -64.61 -12.66 -5.03
CA ASP A 130 -63.71 -11.64 -5.58
C ASP A 130 -62.72 -12.26 -6.58
N VAL A 131 -62.32 -11.55 -7.63
CA VAL A 131 -61.65 -12.08 -8.84
C VAL A 131 -60.61 -11.10 -9.45
N LEU A 132 -59.39 -11.56 -9.76
CA LEU A 132 -58.22 -10.90 -10.38
C LEU A 132 -58.19 -11.19 -11.88
N VAL A 133 -58.28 -10.23 -12.80
CA VAL A 133 -58.37 -10.45 -14.26
C VAL A 133 -57.16 -9.90 -15.05
N PHE A 134 -56.71 -10.61 -16.09
CA PHE A 134 -55.71 -10.16 -17.08
C PHE A 134 -56.38 -9.66 -18.39
N ALA A 135 -55.91 -8.57 -19.02
CA ALA A 135 -56.33 -8.16 -20.38
C ALA A 135 -55.21 -7.43 -21.17
N SER A 136 -55.20 -7.65 -22.49
CA SER A 136 -54.00 -7.62 -23.35
C SER A 136 -53.53 -6.24 -23.88
N PRO A 137 -52.21 -6.12 -24.15
CA PRO A 137 -51.60 -5.07 -24.96
C PRO A 137 -52.01 -5.10 -26.45
N HIS A 138 -53.15 -5.69 -26.81
CA HIS A 138 -53.66 -5.81 -28.18
C HIS A 138 -54.93 -5.01 -28.46
N SER A 139 -55.42 -4.22 -27.50
CA SER A 139 -56.40 -3.18 -27.79
C SER A 139 -55.81 -2.13 -28.73
N GLU A 140 -56.64 -1.61 -29.63
CA GLU A 140 -56.25 -0.59 -30.62
C GLU A 140 -55.63 0.67 -29.97
N VAL A 141 -55.97 0.94 -28.72
CA VAL A 141 -55.47 2.10 -27.95
C VAL A 141 -54.12 1.80 -27.28
N GLY A 142 -53.92 0.60 -26.72
CA GLY A 142 -52.65 0.19 -26.09
C GLY A 142 -51.49 0.02 -27.08
N LYS A 143 -51.77 -0.44 -28.31
CA LYS A 143 -50.76 -0.62 -29.37
C LYS A 143 -50.25 0.67 -30.00
N LYS A 144 -50.98 1.78 -29.86
CA LYS A 144 -50.71 3.02 -30.61
C LYS A 144 -49.94 4.09 -29.81
N LEU A 145 -49.89 3.97 -28.49
CA LEU A 145 -49.22 4.92 -27.59
C LEU A 145 -47.82 4.46 -27.13
N LEU A 146 -47.52 3.17 -27.15
CA LEU A 146 -46.23 2.58 -26.75
C LEU A 146 -45.19 2.46 -27.88
N SER A 147 -45.56 2.69 -29.15
CA SER A 147 -44.76 2.19 -30.29
C SER A 147 -43.77 3.17 -30.94
N LEU A 148 -43.75 4.46 -30.59
CA LEU A 148 -42.96 5.46 -31.36
C LEU A 148 -41.76 6.09 -30.63
N ALA A 149 -41.66 6.03 -29.31
CA ALA A 149 -40.49 6.57 -28.57
C ALA A 149 -39.65 5.50 -27.85
N GLY A 150 -40.27 4.40 -27.43
CA GLY A 150 -39.69 3.55 -26.38
C GLY A 150 -39.67 4.25 -25.01
N ASP A 151 -39.42 3.50 -23.94
CA ASP A 151 -39.29 4.03 -22.57
C ASP A 151 -37.81 4.16 -22.20
N ILE A 152 -37.15 5.21 -22.71
CA ILE A 152 -35.71 5.46 -22.52
C ILE A 152 -35.29 5.74 -21.06
N ASN A 153 -36.26 5.85 -20.15
CA ASN A 153 -36.08 6.17 -18.73
C ASN A 153 -36.82 5.17 -17.82
N SER A 154 -37.05 3.93 -18.28
CA SER A 154 -37.80 2.92 -17.53
C SER A 154 -37.25 2.66 -16.12
N TRP A 155 -35.93 2.81 -15.93
CA TRP A 155 -35.23 2.70 -14.64
C TRP A 155 -35.75 3.65 -13.56
N LYS A 156 -36.38 4.79 -13.93
CA LYS A 156 -36.96 5.72 -12.95
C LYS A 156 -38.09 5.08 -12.14
N LYS A 157 -38.74 4.03 -12.68
CA LYS A 157 -39.78 3.26 -11.99
C LYS A 157 -39.23 2.38 -10.87
N ASP A 158 -37.94 2.05 -10.94
CA ASP A 158 -37.25 1.19 -9.97
C ASP A 158 -36.74 1.99 -8.76
N LEU A 159 -36.98 3.31 -8.72
CA LEU A 159 -36.49 4.22 -7.68
C LEU A 159 -37.61 5.01 -7.01
N THR A 160 -37.59 5.06 -5.68
CA THR A 160 -38.48 5.91 -4.85
C THR A 160 -37.84 7.25 -4.50
N ALA A 161 -37.05 7.82 -5.42
CA ALA A 161 -36.28 9.04 -5.22
C ALA A 161 -37.19 10.23 -4.85
N HIS A 162 -36.87 10.94 -3.77
CA HIS A 162 -37.68 12.06 -3.26
C HIS A 162 -37.77 13.23 -4.25
N GLN A 163 -36.77 13.37 -5.14
CA GLN A 163 -36.71 14.40 -6.17
C GLN A 163 -37.89 14.33 -7.15
N PHE A 164 -38.41 13.12 -7.45
CA PHE A 164 -39.58 12.95 -8.32
C PHE A 164 -40.88 13.46 -7.70
N LYS A 165 -40.88 13.75 -6.40
CA LYS A 165 -42.01 14.29 -5.64
C LYS A 165 -41.82 15.77 -5.26
N SER A 166 -40.74 16.41 -5.73
CA SER A 166 -40.51 17.84 -5.48
C SER A 166 -41.53 18.68 -6.25
N ASN A 167 -42.03 19.75 -5.63
CA ASN A 167 -42.98 20.68 -6.26
C ASN A 167 -42.37 21.39 -7.48
N ASP A 168 -41.04 21.51 -7.51
CA ASP A 168 -40.29 22.19 -8.57
C ASP A 168 -39.69 21.21 -9.60
N TRP A 169 -40.15 19.95 -9.61
CA TRP A 169 -39.65 18.94 -10.55
C TRP A 169 -40.33 19.06 -11.92
N HIS A 170 -39.54 19.35 -12.95
CA HIS A 170 -39.96 19.35 -14.34
C HIS A 170 -39.12 18.32 -15.13
N PRO A 171 -39.75 17.32 -15.78
CA PRO A 171 -39.02 16.36 -16.60
C PRO A 171 -38.28 17.06 -17.74
N THR A 172 -36.97 16.82 -17.83
CA THR A 172 -36.14 17.23 -18.97
C THR A 172 -35.50 15.98 -19.57
N ASP A 173 -35.96 15.56 -20.74
CA ASP A 173 -35.48 14.37 -21.44
C ASP A 173 -34.51 14.77 -22.55
N VAL A 174 -33.32 14.16 -22.56
CA VAL A 174 -32.26 14.40 -23.54
C VAL A 174 -31.94 13.08 -24.24
N PHE A 175 -32.06 13.03 -25.56
CA PHE A 175 -31.85 11.80 -26.31
C PHE A 175 -31.40 12.05 -27.76
N ARG A 176 -31.02 10.97 -28.45
CA ARG A 176 -30.64 10.98 -29.87
C ARG A 176 -31.47 9.98 -30.66
N LEU A 177 -31.83 10.34 -31.88
CA LEU A 177 -32.42 9.46 -32.88
C LEU A 177 -31.49 9.36 -34.10
N GLU A 178 -31.54 8.24 -34.81
CA GLU A 178 -30.72 7.98 -35.98
C GLU A 178 -31.57 7.49 -37.17
N SER A 179 -31.14 7.85 -38.38
CA SER A 179 -31.70 7.36 -39.65
C SER A 179 -30.58 7.29 -40.69
N GLY A 180 -30.03 6.09 -40.91
CA GLY A 180 -28.83 5.91 -41.74
C GLY A 180 -27.62 6.64 -41.14
N GLN A 181 -27.00 7.56 -41.89
CA GLN A 181 -25.86 8.38 -41.40
C GLN A 181 -26.29 9.66 -40.66
N ARG A 182 -27.60 9.96 -40.59
CA ARG A 182 -28.10 11.21 -40.01
C ARG A 182 -28.56 11.00 -38.57
N LYS A 183 -28.29 11.98 -37.71
CA LYS A 183 -28.59 11.96 -36.27
C LYS A 183 -29.41 13.20 -35.90
N ILE A 184 -30.43 13.03 -35.06
CA ILE A 184 -31.17 14.10 -34.40
C ILE A 184 -30.85 14.03 -32.91
N PHE A 185 -30.46 15.14 -32.30
CA PHE A 185 -30.33 15.26 -30.85
C PHE A 185 -31.50 16.11 -30.35
N ALA A 186 -32.24 15.62 -29.37
CA ALA A 186 -33.44 16.25 -28.85
C ALA A 186 -33.29 16.50 -27.35
N VAL A 187 -33.70 17.70 -26.92
CA VAL A 187 -33.90 18.08 -25.52
C VAL A 187 -35.36 18.48 -25.39
N ILE A 188 -36.11 17.84 -24.50
CA ILE A 188 -37.53 18.09 -24.27
C ILE A 188 -37.72 18.44 -22.80
N SER A 189 -38.21 19.64 -22.50
CA SER A 189 -38.53 20.10 -21.14
C SER A 189 -39.73 21.05 -21.15
N SER A 190 -40.47 21.12 -20.05
CA SER A 190 -41.47 22.16 -19.79
C SER A 190 -40.90 23.39 -19.09
N ASP A 191 -39.63 23.35 -18.69
CA ASP A 191 -38.93 24.42 -17.98
C ASP A 191 -37.96 25.13 -18.94
N ALA A 192 -38.23 26.42 -19.23
CA ALA A 192 -37.39 27.22 -20.12
C ALA A 192 -36.01 27.48 -19.52
N GLU A 193 -35.90 27.60 -18.20
CA GLU A 193 -34.62 27.81 -17.51
C GLU A 193 -33.74 26.56 -17.61
N ALA A 194 -34.33 25.37 -17.64
CA ALA A 194 -33.61 24.12 -17.86
C ALA A 194 -32.94 24.06 -19.25
N PHE A 195 -33.57 24.62 -20.29
CA PHE A 195 -32.96 24.70 -21.62
C PHE A 195 -31.74 25.61 -21.63
N GLU A 196 -31.86 26.82 -21.08
CA GLU A 196 -30.76 27.79 -21.02
C GLU A 196 -29.58 27.24 -20.22
N LYS A 197 -29.86 26.58 -19.08
CA LYS A 197 -28.84 25.91 -18.26
C LYS A 197 -28.15 24.78 -19.01
N LEU A 198 -28.89 23.89 -19.67
CA LEU A 198 -28.31 22.77 -20.40
C LEU A 198 -27.48 23.25 -21.61
N GLU A 199 -27.96 24.24 -22.37
CA GLU A 199 -27.21 24.84 -23.47
C GLU A 199 -25.89 25.45 -23.00
N SER A 200 -25.93 26.20 -21.89
CA SER A 200 -24.75 26.78 -21.25
C SER A 200 -23.74 25.71 -20.84
N VAL A 201 -24.20 24.63 -20.18
CA VAL A 201 -23.34 23.52 -19.78
C VAL A 201 -22.72 22.81 -20.99
N ILE A 202 -23.49 22.55 -22.06
CA ILE A 202 -22.95 21.94 -23.29
C ILE A 202 -21.89 22.83 -23.94
N LYS A 203 -22.13 24.15 -24.00
CA LYS A 203 -21.14 25.11 -24.51
C LYS A 203 -19.86 25.09 -23.67
N ASN A 204 -20.00 25.03 -22.34
CA ASN A 204 -18.87 24.92 -21.42
C ASN A 204 -18.09 23.62 -21.60
N ILE A 205 -18.77 22.47 -21.73
CA ILE A 205 -18.13 21.17 -22.01
C ILE A 205 -17.30 21.23 -23.30
N ARG A 206 -17.88 21.78 -24.38
CA ARG A 206 -17.16 21.93 -25.66
C ARG A 206 -15.90 22.76 -25.51
N GLU A 207 -15.98 23.85 -24.78
CA GLU A 207 -14.83 24.72 -24.53
C GLU A 207 -13.78 24.02 -23.65
N ILE A 208 -14.20 23.34 -22.58
CA ILE A 208 -13.30 22.60 -21.68
C ILE A 208 -12.56 21.49 -22.42
N VAL A 209 -13.27 20.66 -23.18
CA VAL A 209 -12.68 19.55 -23.97
C VAL A 209 -11.75 20.06 -25.08
N ARG A 210 -12.00 21.26 -25.60
CA ARG A 210 -11.14 21.90 -26.60
C ARG A 210 -9.86 22.46 -25.99
N THR A 211 -9.96 23.05 -24.80
CA THR A 211 -8.88 23.85 -24.19
C THR A 211 -8.01 23.03 -23.23
N TYR A 212 -8.56 21.99 -22.60
CA TYR A 212 -7.89 21.26 -21.53
C TYR A 212 -7.77 19.76 -21.82
N ASP A 213 -6.71 19.16 -21.28
CA ASP A 213 -6.57 17.73 -21.05
C ASP A 213 -6.96 17.42 -19.61
N PHE A 214 -7.69 16.32 -19.40
CA PHE A 214 -8.14 15.90 -18.08
C PHE A 214 -7.09 14.95 -17.48
N ARG A 215 -6.50 15.34 -16.36
CA ARG A 215 -5.44 14.57 -15.69
C ARG A 215 -5.93 14.08 -14.34
N LYS A 216 -6.38 12.83 -14.31
CA LYS A 216 -6.78 12.14 -13.07
C LYS A 216 -5.54 11.74 -12.27
N GLY A 217 -5.64 11.78 -10.94
CA GLY A 217 -4.60 11.28 -10.05
C GLY A 217 -5.07 11.11 -8.60
N TRP A 218 -4.19 10.53 -7.78
CA TRP A 218 -4.42 10.31 -6.36
C TRP A 218 -3.56 11.26 -5.54
N MET A 219 -4.20 12.01 -4.65
CA MET A 219 -3.57 12.98 -3.78
C MET A 219 -3.54 12.43 -2.35
N GLY A 220 -2.37 12.36 -1.72
CA GLY A 220 -2.22 11.82 -0.37
C GLY A 220 -2.66 10.36 -0.27
N ILE A 221 -2.17 9.52 -1.19
CA ILE A 221 -2.36 8.05 -1.13
C ILE A 221 -1.28 7.46 -0.22
N GLU A 222 -1.68 6.66 0.75
CA GLU A 222 -0.77 6.08 1.74
C GLU A 222 -0.33 4.67 1.32
N THR A 223 0.98 4.46 1.16
CA THR A 223 1.55 3.11 0.95
C THR A 223 2.08 2.50 2.24
N LEU A 224 2.51 3.35 3.17
CA LEU A 224 3.22 2.99 4.40
C LEU A 224 4.55 2.23 4.15
N HIS A 225 5.14 2.35 2.96
CA HIS A 225 6.39 1.67 2.59
C HIS A 225 7.58 2.01 3.48
N MET A 226 7.59 3.18 4.11
CA MET A 226 8.67 3.57 5.02
C MET A 226 8.29 3.34 6.49
N SER A 227 7.23 2.58 6.77
CA SER A 227 6.69 2.32 8.10
C SER A 227 6.85 0.86 8.53
N VAL A 228 7.09 0.63 9.81
CA VAL A 228 6.89 -0.70 10.42
C VAL A 228 5.38 -0.92 10.59
N THR A 229 4.76 -1.65 9.67
CA THR A 229 3.31 -1.91 9.64
C THR A 229 3.00 -3.25 8.97
N THR A 230 1.78 -3.74 9.19
CA THR A 230 1.22 -4.94 8.54
C THR A 230 0.25 -4.60 7.39
N ASP A 231 -0.01 -3.31 7.17
CA ASP A 231 -0.94 -2.79 6.15
C ASP A 231 -0.20 -2.12 4.97
N PHE A 232 1.09 -2.43 4.80
CA PHE A 232 1.91 -1.89 3.72
C PHE A 232 1.44 -2.38 2.34
N VAL A 233 1.53 -1.51 1.33
CA VAL A 233 1.43 -1.88 -0.09
C VAL A 233 2.59 -1.30 -0.88
N HIS A 234 3.16 -2.05 -1.82
CA HIS A 234 4.29 -1.53 -2.59
C HIS A 234 3.86 -0.37 -3.51
N PRO A 235 4.60 0.76 -3.56
CA PRO A 235 4.25 1.92 -4.39
C PRO A 235 4.02 1.60 -5.87
N MET A 236 4.82 0.69 -6.43
CA MET A 236 4.64 0.22 -7.83
C MET A 236 3.29 -0.48 -8.06
N ASP A 237 2.76 -1.21 -7.07
CA ASP A 237 1.44 -1.84 -7.19
C ASP A 237 0.33 -0.77 -7.18
N VAL A 238 0.48 0.27 -6.35
CA VAL A 238 -0.42 1.43 -6.32
C VAL A 238 -0.39 2.18 -7.65
N ILE A 239 0.79 2.44 -8.22
CA ILE A 239 0.93 3.09 -9.53
C ILE A 239 0.29 2.22 -10.62
N SER A 240 0.55 0.90 -10.61
CA SER A 240 -0.01 -0.05 -11.58
C SER A 240 -1.55 -0.01 -11.59
N GLN A 241 -2.17 -0.11 -10.41
CA GLN A 241 -3.62 -0.03 -10.29
C GLN A 241 -4.14 1.35 -10.72
N GLY A 242 -3.53 2.43 -10.23
CA GLY A 242 -3.96 3.78 -10.58
C GLY A 242 -3.89 4.06 -12.07
N MET A 243 -2.82 3.64 -12.76
CA MET A 243 -2.69 3.80 -14.21
C MET A 243 -3.76 3.02 -14.98
N ASN A 244 -4.11 1.81 -14.52
CA ASN A 244 -5.27 1.08 -15.06
C ASN A 244 -6.59 1.83 -14.85
N GLU A 245 -6.68 2.64 -13.79
CA GLU A 245 -7.79 3.56 -13.47
C GLU A 245 -7.69 4.94 -14.16
N GLY A 246 -6.76 5.11 -15.09
CA GLY A 246 -6.58 6.35 -15.86
C GLY A 246 -5.81 7.44 -15.12
N ASN A 247 -5.18 7.12 -13.99
CA ASN A 247 -4.35 8.06 -13.26
C ASN A 247 -3.04 8.34 -14.01
N SER A 248 -2.63 9.59 -13.97
CA SER A 248 -1.40 10.10 -14.61
C SER A 248 -0.44 10.77 -13.63
N TRP A 249 -0.85 10.92 -12.37
CA TRP A 249 -0.03 11.48 -11.30
C TRP A 249 -0.43 10.93 -9.93
N PHE A 250 0.55 10.89 -9.01
CA PHE A 250 0.42 10.34 -7.66
C PHE A 250 1.18 11.22 -6.67
N VAL A 251 0.51 11.59 -5.56
CA VAL A 251 1.16 12.22 -4.40
C VAL A 251 1.04 11.27 -3.22
N PHE A 252 2.16 10.72 -2.79
CA PHE A 252 2.23 9.73 -1.71
C PHE A 252 2.37 10.39 -0.34
N SER A 253 1.73 9.85 0.71
CA SER A 253 1.72 10.49 2.04
C SER A 253 1.71 9.54 3.24
N GLY A 254 2.22 8.32 3.09
CA GLY A 254 2.49 7.43 4.21
C GLY A 254 3.57 8.00 5.15
N TYR A 255 3.66 7.44 6.36
CA TYR A 255 4.64 7.87 7.37
C TYR A 255 6.07 7.86 6.81
N ASN A 256 6.76 9.01 6.87
CA ASN A 256 8.09 9.24 6.29
C ASN A 256 8.26 8.93 4.79
N GLU A 257 7.17 8.81 4.04
CA GLU A 257 7.22 8.37 2.64
C GLU A 257 7.94 9.37 1.72
N PHE A 258 7.98 10.65 2.08
CA PHE A 258 8.77 11.67 1.38
C PHE A 258 10.26 11.34 1.27
N ARG A 259 10.80 10.51 2.18
CA ARG A 259 12.20 10.06 2.14
C ARG A 259 12.49 9.10 0.98
N ALA A 260 11.46 8.44 0.46
CA ALA A 260 11.57 7.51 -0.66
C ALA A 260 11.24 8.16 -2.02
N LEU A 261 10.95 9.47 -2.05
CA LEU A 261 10.52 10.17 -3.26
C LEU A 261 11.51 10.03 -4.42
N GLU A 262 12.79 10.30 -4.19
CA GLU A 262 13.83 10.20 -5.23
C GLU A 262 13.92 8.76 -5.78
N LYS A 263 13.80 7.76 -4.90
CA LYS A 263 13.77 6.35 -5.28
C LYS A 263 12.59 6.07 -6.21
N TYR A 264 11.40 6.54 -5.87
CA TYR A 264 10.21 6.33 -6.69
C TYR A 264 10.30 7.03 -8.05
N GLN A 265 10.82 8.26 -8.08
CA GLN A 265 11.04 9.00 -9.33
C GLN A 265 12.06 8.28 -10.21
N SER A 266 13.17 7.81 -9.62
CA SER A 266 14.21 7.07 -10.35
C SER A 266 13.66 5.80 -11.02
N TRP A 267 12.71 5.11 -10.38
CA TRP A 267 12.07 3.93 -10.96
C TRP A 267 11.29 4.28 -12.22
N MET A 268 10.57 5.41 -12.21
CA MET A 268 9.76 5.85 -13.34
C MET A 268 10.63 6.32 -14.50
N ASP A 269 11.71 7.04 -14.19
CA ASP A 269 12.71 7.50 -15.16
C ASP A 269 13.42 6.33 -15.85
N GLU A 270 13.79 5.29 -15.09
CA GLU A 270 14.51 4.12 -15.61
C GLU A 270 13.72 3.36 -16.70
N ILE A 271 12.39 3.34 -16.61
CA ILE A 271 11.51 2.71 -17.61
C ILE A 271 10.85 3.70 -18.57
N GLY A 272 11.14 5.00 -18.45
CA GLY A 272 10.54 6.07 -19.23
C GLY A 272 9.01 6.14 -19.10
N ASN A 273 8.46 5.81 -17.93
CA ASN A 273 7.02 5.81 -17.71
C ASN A 273 6.51 7.25 -17.47
N PRO A 274 5.39 7.67 -18.09
CA PRO A 274 4.95 9.05 -18.04
C PRO A 274 4.23 9.47 -16.76
N ALA A 275 3.96 8.58 -15.81
CA ALA A 275 3.24 8.95 -14.60
C ALA A 275 4.11 9.80 -13.66
N PHE A 276 3.57 10.94 -13.22
CA PHE A 276 4.26 11.83 -12.31
C PHE A 276 4.14 11.34 -10.86
N VAL A 277 5.26 11.35 -10.12
CA VAL A 277 5.32 10.91 -8.72
C VAL A 277 5.88 12.03 -7.84
N GLU A 278 5.17 12.30 -6.75
CA GLU A 278 5.50 13.33 -5.75
C GLU A 278 5.18 12.84 -4.34
N ALA A 279 5.71 13.53 -3.33
CA ALA A 279 5.41 13.27 -1.93
C ALA A 279 4.58 14.39 -1.29
N GLY A 280 3.84 14.01 -0.27
CA GLY A 280 3.18 14.88 0.70
C GLY A 280 3.38 14.32 2.11
N SER A 281 2.95 15.09 3.10
CA SER A 281 3.04 14.67 4.50
C SER A 281 1.89 15.29 5.31
N TYR A 282 1.48 14.59 6.37
CA TYR A 282 0.53 15.13 7.32
C TYR A 282 1.25 16.01 8.33
N ALA A 283 0.78 17.24 8.46
CA ALA A 283 1.30 18.20 9.42
C ALA A 283 0.37 18.28 10.65
N PRO A 284 0.92 18.50 11.86
CA PRO A 284 0.10 18.86 13.00
C PRO A 284 -0.62 20.18 12.70
N GLY A 285 -1.88 20.31 13.11
CA GLY A 285 -2.63 21.57 13.00
C GLY A 285 -3.14 22.09 14.35
N TYR A 286 -3.78 23.25 14.32
CA TYR A 286 -4.26 23.94 15.52
C TYR A 286 -5.54 23.31 16.10
N GLY A 287 -6.36 22.67 15.25
CA GLY A 287 -7.51 21.84 15.65
C GLY A 287 -7.47 20.43 15.09
N GLN A 288 -7.21 20.28 13.78
CA GLN A 288 -7.12 19.00 13.08
C GLN A 288 -5.82 18.87 12.27
N ARG A 289 -5.50 17.67 11.76
CA ARG A 289 -4.30 17.48 10.93
C ARG A 289 -4.41 18.25 9.62
N ASN A 290 -3.31 18.90 9.26
CA ASN A 290 -3.09 19.59 8.00
C ASN A 290 -2.39 18.66 7.00
N PHE A 291 -2.34 19.08 5.73
CA PHE A 291 -1.68 18.33 4.66
C PHE A 291 -0.75 19.25 3.90
N VAL A 292 0.44 18.76 3.59
CA VAL A 292 1.45 19.53 2.86
C VAL A 292 1.92 18.77 1.64
N PHE A 293 2.27 19.50 0.58
CA PHE A 293 2.93 18.91 -0.59
C PHE A 293 3.68 19.97 -1.41
N GLY A 294 4.49 19.51 -2.35
CA GLY A 294 5.09 20.36 -3.37
C GLY A 294 6.32 21.15 -2.94
N CYS A 295 6.92 20.81 -1.79
CA CYS A 295 8.20 21.37 -1.35
C CYS A 295 9.32 21.16 -2.40
N ASP A 296 10.33 22.01 -2.38
CA ASP A 296 11.50 21.89 -3.26
C ASP A 296 12.39 20.70 -2.91
N ASN A 297 12.51 20.42 -1.61
CA ASN A 297 13.07 19.21 -1.03
C ASN A 297 12.46 19.01 0.36
N TRP A 298 12.68 17.82 0.91
CA TRP A 298 12.16 17.42 2.22
C TRP A 298 13.24 17.33 3.31
N ASP A 299 14.45 17.81 2.99
CA ASP A 299 15.61 17.73 3.88
C ASP A 299 15.39 18.51 5.17
N GLY A 300 15.57 17.83 6.29
CA GLY A 300 15.41 18.41 7.63
C GLY A 300 14.04 18.21 8.26
N LEU A 301 13.03 17.70 7.53
CA LEU A 301 11.74 17.37 8.12
C LEU A 301 11.85 16.19 9.09
N GLN A 302 11.26 16.35 10.28
CA GLN A 302 11.14 15.33 11.32
C GLN A 302 9.68 15.29 11.80
N GLU A 303 8.86 14.39 11.25
CA GLU A 303 7.39 14.37 11.46
C GLU A 303 6.99 14.24 12.94
N GLN A 304 7.86 13.74 13.82
CA GLN A 304 7.59 13.48 15.23
C GLN A 304 8.29 14.41 16.24
N ASP A 305 9.09 15.38 15.78
CA ASP A 305 9.74 16.41 16.64
C ASP A 305 9.41 17.84 16.19
N ILE A 306 8.62 18.01 15.14
CA ILE A 306 8.27 19.33 14.64
C ILE A 306 6.94 19.82 15.22
N LYS A 307 6.98 20.99 15.87
CA LYS A 307 5.77 21.68 16.35
C LYS A 307 5.05 22.34 15.17
N GLN A 308 3.79 22.70 15.38
CA GLN A 308 2.89 23.28 14.37
C GLN A 308 3.54 24.44 13.60
N GLN A 309 4.07 25.45 14.30
CA GLN A 309 4.70 26.61 13.66
C GLN A 309 5.98 26.22 12.90
N GLY A 310 6.81 25.35 13.48
CA GLY A 310 8.01 24.85 12.80
C GLY A 310 7.68 24.14 11.49
N TYR A 311 6.53 23.44 11.43
CA TYR A 311 6.05 22.80 10.21
C TYR A 311 5.68 23.85 9.15
N VAL A 312 4.94 24.90 9.53
CA VAL A 312 4.60 26.01 8.64
C VAL A 312 5.87 26.67 8.09
N ASP A 313 6.82 26.99 8.97
CA ASP A 313 8.08 27.65 8.61
C ASP A 313 8.87 26.79 7.62
N PHE A 314 9.00 25.49 7.89
CA PHE A 314 9.64 24.53 7.00
C PHE A 314 9.02 24.54 5.60
N VAL A 315 7.69 24.43 5.51
CA VAL A 315 6.98 24.38 4.23
C VAL A 315 7.20 25.66 3.44
N LYS A 316 7.09 26.83 4.09
CA LYS A 316 7.24 28.12 3.42
C LYS A 316 8.69 28.38 2.99
N GLU A 317 9.68 28.00 3.80
CA GLU A 317 11.10 28.07 3.42
C GLU A 317 11.40 27.23 2.17
N LYS A 318 10.72 26.09 2.02
CA LYS A 318 10.90 25.14 0.92
C LYS A 318 9.90 25.34 -0.23
N ASN A 319 9.25 26.50 -0.33
CA ASN A 319 8.27 26.86 -1.37
C ASN A 319 7.11 25.85 -1.52
N GLY A 320 6.81 25.10 -0.47
CA GLY A 320 5.72 24.14 -0.43
C GLY A 320 4.37 24.78 -0.12
N TYR A 321 3.34 23.93 -0.10
CA TYR A 321 1.96 24.33 0.12
C TYR A 321 1.37 23.62 1.32
N ILE A 322 0.58 24.33 2.12
CA ILE A 322 -0.08 23.80 3.31
C ILE A 322 -1.59 24.03 3.25
N PHE A 323 -2.33 22.93 3.39
CA PHE A 323 -3.79 22.87 3.35
C PHE A 323 -4.33 22.48 4.72
N ARG A 324 -5.42 23.12 5.12
CA ARG A 324 -6.10 22.87 6.41
C ARG A 324 -7.52 22.38 6.22
N GLN A 325 -8.13 21.84 7.26
CA GLN A 325 -9.54 21.45 7.23
C GLN A 325 -10.47 22.66 7.11
N VAL A 326 -11.62 22.48 6.47
CA VAL A 326 -12.67 23.50 6.39
C VAL A 326 -13.28 23.71 7.79
N PHE A 327 -13.40 24.96 8.24
CA PHE A 327 -13.86 25.38 9.58
C PHE A 327 -12.94 25.00 10.75
N ASP A 328 -11.63 24.89 10.52
CA ASP A 328 -10.67 24.92 11.63
C ASP A 328 -10.50 26.37 12.12
N ASN A 329 -11.41 26.81 13.01
CA ASN A 329 -11.45 28.17 13.56
C ASN A 329 -10.13 28.57 14.23
N LYS A 330 -9.38 27.61 14.79
CA LYS A 330 -8.07 27.89 15.39
C LYS A 330 -7.03 28.15 14.31
N ALA A 331 -7.10 27.43 13.19
CA ALA A 331 -6.25 27.70 12.03
C ALA A 331 -6.63 29.01 11.31
N ASP A 332 -7.89 29.42 11.35
CA ASP A 332 -8.38 30.71 10.78
C ASP A 332 -7.73 31.95 11.44
N GLU A 333 -7.22 31.82 12.66
CA GLU A 333 -6.47 32.90 13.34
C GLU A 333 -5.08 33.14 12.71
N HIS A 334 -4.64 32.29 11.78
CA HIS A 334 -3.32 32.30 11.16
C HIS A 334 -3.39 32.39 9.63
N ASP A 335 -2.88 33.48 9.05
CA ASP A 335 -2.88 33.72 7.59
C ASP A 335 -1.69 33.04 6.88
N VAL A 336 -1.59 31.71 7.02
CA VAL A 336 -0.45 30.91 6.53
C VAL A 336 -0.84 29.80 5.56
N TYR A 337 -2.13 29.55 5.39
CA TYR A 337 -2.67 28.41 4.66
C TYR A 337 -2.99 28.73 3.19
N ASP A 338 -2.63 27.83 2.29
CA ASP A 338 -2.78 28.01 0.85
C ASP A 338 -4.15 27.53 0.33
N GLY A 339 -4.90 26.78 1.14
CA GLY A 339 -6.21 26.25 0.76
C GLY A 339 -6.79 25.23 1.74
N TYR A 340 -7.81 24.51 1.27
CA TYR A 340 -8.55 23.53 2.07
C TYR A 340 -8.27 22.07 1.75
N ILE A 341 -8.28 21.23 2.77
CA ILE A 341 -8.57 19.81 2.68
C ILE A 341 -10.09 19.65 2.74
N VAL A 342 -10.68 19.01 1.75
CA VAL A 342 -12.14 18.93 1.62
C VAL A 342 -12.67 17.51 1.65
N ASN A 343 -13.90 17.38 2.17
CA ASN A 343 -14.73 16.18 2.13
C ASN A 343 -16.12 16.51 1.55
N GLU A 344 -16.98 15.50 1.44
CA GLU A 344 -18.34 15.63 0.89
C GLU A 344 -19.16 16.76 1.54
N GLY A 345 -19.01 16.96 2.85
CA GLY A 345 -19.74 17.97 3.61
C GLY A 345 -19.35 19.42 3.27
N ASN A 346 -18.27 19.64 2.52
CA ASN A 346 -17.72 20.97 2.29
C ASN A 346 -18.17 21.63 0.98
N LYS A 347 -19.13 21.03 0.27
CA LYS A 347 -19.61 21.57 -1.02
C LYS A 347 -20.04 23.03 -0.93
N LYS A 348 -20.84 23.40 0.09
CA LYS A 348 -21.33 24.78 0.25
C LYS A 348 -20.19 25.78 0.41
N GLN A 349 -19.10 25.41 1.07
CA GLN A 349 -17.96 26.30 1.27
C GLN A 349 -17.20 26.48 -0.03
N LEU A 350 -17.00 25.40 -0.79
CA LEU A 350 -16.36 25.46 -2.11
C LEU A 350 -17.16 26.26 -3.15
N ASP A 351 -18.49 26.28 -3.03
CA ASP A 351 -19.37 27.08 -3.90
C ASP A 351 -19.29 28.59 -3.60
N ASN A 352 -19.00 28.95 -2.34
CA ASN A 352 -19.08 30.34 -1.86
C ASN A 352 -17.70 30.99 -1.63
N GLN A 353 -16.61 30.22 -1.68
CA GLN A 353 -15.25 30.71 -1.42
C GLN A 353 -14.32 30.36 -2.58
N GLU A 354 -13.50 31.32 -2.99
CA GLU A 354 -12.51 31.19 -4.06
C GLU A 354 -11.13 30.79 -3.53
N LEU A 355 -11.09 29.76 -2.68
CA LEU A 355 -9.84 29.20 -2.17
C LEU A 355 -9.48 27.88 -2.89
N PRO A 356 -8.19 27.64 -3.16
CA PRO A 356 -7.70 26.35 -3.64
C PRO A 356 -8.07 25.21 -2.70
N PHE A 357 -8.20 24.00 -3.23
CA PHE A 357 -8.45 22.83 -2.38
C PHE A 357 -7.80 21.54 -2.88
N VAL A 358 -7.66 20.59 -1.96
CA VAL A 358 -7.27 19.21 -2.22
C VAL A 358 -8.24 18.25 -1.55
N ASN A 359 -8.46 17.10 -2.17
CA ASN A 359 -9.17 15.97 -1.56
C ASN A 359 -8.20 14.80 -1.46
N LEU A 360 -8.10 14.21 -0.27
CA LEU A 360 -7.16 13.13 -0.01
C LEU A 360 -7.79 11.78 -0.36
N THR A 361 -7.03 10.95 -1.09
CA THR A 361 -7.38 9.57 -1.43
C THR A 361 -7.27 8.65 -0.20
N SER A 362 -6.36 8.94 0.74
CA SER A 362 -6.12 8.19 1.98
C SER A 362 -5.60 6.76 1.73
N SER A 363 -6.04 5.75 2.49
CA SER A 363 -5.43 4.43 2.46
C SER A 363 -5.78 3.61 1.22
N PHE A 364 -4.78 2.88 0.69
CA PHE A 364 -4.98 1.96 -0.41
C PHE A 364 -5.86 0.75 -0.01
N SER A 365 -5.73 0.29 1.24
CA SER A 365 -6.58 -0.78 1.82
C SER A 365 -8.07 -0.40 1.85
N GLY A 366 -8.39 0.89 1.92
CA GLY A 366 -9.75 1.43 1.78
C GLY A 366 -10.26 1.47 0.33
N GLY A 367 -9.50 0.93 -0.62
CA GLY A 367 -9.84 0.82 -2.03
C GLY A 367 -9.49 2.05 -2.87
N ALA A 368 -8.83 3.08 -2.31
CA ALA A 368 -8.47 4.32 -3.02
C ALA A 368 -9.65 4.90 -3.83
N THR A 369 -10.76 5.14 -3.14
CA THR A 369 -12.07 5.43 -3.75
C THR A 369 -12.23 6.89 -4.20
N SER A 370 -11.47 7.81 -3.62
CA SER A 370 -11.46 9.22 -4.02
C SER A 370 -10.30 9.53 -4.98
N SER A 371 -10.52 10.47 -5.91
CA SER A 371 -9.49 10.96 -6.83
C SER A 371 -9.69 12.43 -7.18
N MET A 372 -8.67 13.05 -7.77
CA MET A 372 -8.78 14.41 -8.31
C MET A 372 -8.59 14.40 -9.82
N VAL A 373 -9.33 15.28 -10.52
CA VAL A 373 -9.14 15.56 -11.94
C VAL A 373 -8.68 17.00 -12.09
N LEU A 374 -7.49 17.18 -12.67
CA LEU A 374 -6.91 18.49 -12.98
C LEU A 374 -7.13 18.83 -14.45
N PHE A 375 -7.53 20.06 -14.74
CA PHE A 375 -7.71 20.57 -16.10
C PHE A 375 -6.46 21.34 -16.51
N LEU A 376 -5.55 20.63 -17.19
CA LEU A 376 -4.31 21.23 -17.70
C LEU A 376 -4.51 21.71 -19.14
N PRO A 377 -3.93 22.84 -19.57
CA PRO A 377 -3.99 23.24 -20.98
C PRO A 377 -3.56 22.10 -21.90
N LYS A 378 -4.21 21.93 -23.04
CA LYS A 378 -3.91 20.85 -23.99
C LYS A 378 -2.42 20.73 -24.30
N GLY A 379 -1.90 19.51 -24.19
CA GLY A 379 -0.49 19.20 -24.44
C GLY A 379 0.48 19.64 -23.34
N ALA A 380 -0.01 20.22 -22.24
CA ALA A 380 0.84 20.50 -21.09
C ALA A 380 1.33 19.20 -20.44
N TYR A 381 2.63 19.16 -20.14
CA TYR A 381 3.23 18.07 -19.39
C TYR A 381 2.69 18.04 -17.95
N VAL A 382 2.50 16.84 -17.42
CA VAL A 382 2.16 16.63 -16.02
C VAL A 382 3.45 16.69 -15.20
N ASN A 383 3.59 17.73 -14.39
CA ASN A 383 4.70 17.90 -13.46
C ASN A 383 4.26 18.71 -12.23
N LYS A 384 5.14 18.79 -11.23
CA LYS A 384 4.93 19.56 -9.98
C LYS A 384 4.34 20.94 -10.24
N LYS A 385 4.95 21.72 -11.14
CA LYS A 385 4.54 23.09 -11.46
C LYS A 385 3.15 23.16 -12.11
N SER A 386 2.84 22.28 -13.05
CA SER A 386 1.53 22.27 -13.72
C SER A 386 0.41 21.86 -12.78
N ILE A 387 0.66 20.89 -11.88
CA ILE A 387 -0.30 20.42 -10.87
C ILE A 387 -0.62 21.54 -9.89
N ILE A 388 0.41 22.12 -9.27
CA ILE A 388 0.26 23.24 -8.34
C ILE A 388 -0.47 24.40 -8.99
N LYS A 389 -0.10 24.75 -10.24
CA LYS A 389 -0.75 25.83 -10.98
C LYS A 389 -2.24 25.55 -11.20
N ALA A 390 -2.62 24.31 -11.54
CA ALA A 390 -4.02 23.96 -11.71
C ALA A 390 -4.81 24.14 -10.40
N ILE A 391 -4.28 23.65 -9.28
CA ILE A 391 -4.91 23.75 -7.95
C ILE A 391 -5.07 25.21 -7.51
N LYS A 392 -4.01 26.03 -7.66
CA LYS A 392 -4.06 27.45 -7.29
C LYS A 392 -5.05 28.25 -8.13
N GLU A 393 -5.23 27.87 -9.39
CA GLU A 393 -6.13 28.54 -10.33
C GLU A 393 -7.53 27.91 -10.32
N ARG A 394 -7.84 27.04 -9.34
CA ARG A 394 -9.12 26.33 -9.16
C ARG A 394 -9.59 25.59 -10.41
N ARG A 395 -8.64 24.98 -11.13
CA ARG A 395 -8.86 24.11 -12.29
C ARG A 395 -8.80 22.64 -11.89
N GLU A 396 -9.53 22.29 -10.84
CA GLU A 396 -9.61 20.96 -10.28
C GLU A 396 -11.04 20.62 -9.85
N VAL A 397 -11.36 19.33 -9.90
CA VAL A 397 -12.51 18.75 -9.21
C VAL A 397 -12.05 17.53 -8.41
N ALA A 398 -12.70 17.27 -7.28
CA ALA A 398 -12.57 16.02 -6.56
C ALA A 398 -13.73 15.09 -6.88
N ILE A 399 -13.40 13.83 -7.14
CA ILE A 399 -14.31 12.72 -7.36
C ILE A 399 -14.29 11.89 -6.06
N LEU A 400 -15.39 11.90 -5.33
CA LEU A 400 -15.56 11.21 -4.06
C LEU A 400 -16.27 9.86 -4.29
N PRO A 401 -16.35 9.00 -3.26
CA PRO A 401 -17.01 7.70 -3.39
C PRO A 401 -18.44 7.84 -3.94
N GLN A 402 -18.87 6.87 -4.74
CA GLN A 402 -20.19 6.85 -5.39
C GLN A 402 -20.37 7.92 -6.49
N GLY A 403 -19.27 8.46 -7.05
CA GLY A 403 -19.34 9.42 -8.16
C GLY A 403 -19.75 10.83 -7.74
N LYS A 404 -19.65 11.17 -6.45
CA LYS A 404 -19.98 12.53 -5.99
C LYS A 404 -18.86 13.48 -6.40
N ILE A 405 -19.18 14.51 -7.18
CA ILE A 405 -18.19 15.48 -7.67
C ILE A 405 -18.33 16.82 -6.93
N ILE A 406 -17.21 17.32 -6.39
CA ILE A 406 -17.10 18.66 -5.80
C ILE A 406 -16.01 19.50 -6.48
N GLY A 407 -16.17 20.82 -6.48
CA GLY A 407 -15.29 21.77 -7.17
C GLY A 407 -16.06 22.95 -7.73
N GLY A 408 -15.33 23.87 -8.37
CA GLY A 408 -15.92 25.07 -8.98
C GLY A 408 -16.95 24.73 -10.07
N ASP A 409 -18.04 25.49 -10.12
CA ASP A 409 -19.22 25.20 -10.95
C ASP A 409 -18.88 24.93 -12.42
N TYR A 410 -18.00 25.73 -13.01
CA TYR A 410 -17.60 25.62 -14.41
C TYR A 410 -17.06 24.23 -14.77
N PHE A 411 -16.12 23.70 -13.97
CA PHE A 411 -15.52 22.38 -14.20
C PHE A 411 -16.37 21.24 -13.65
N ARG A 412 -16.97 21.43 -12.47
CA ARG A 412 -17.81 20.42 -11.81
C ARG A 412 -19.01 20.03 -12.65
N GLN A 413 -19.78 21.01 -13.14
CA GLN A 413 -20.99 20.73 -13.92
C GLN A 413 -20.67 20.00 -15.23
N ALA A 414 -19.56 20.38 -15.88
CA ALA A 414 -19.07 19.69 -17.07
C ALA A 414 -18.77 18.22 -16.79
N MET A 415 -18.05 17.92 -15.70
CA MET A 415 -17.74 16.54 -15.31
C MET A 415 -18.98 15.74 -14.92
N GLN A 416 -19.94 16.34 -14.21
CA GLN A 416 -21.19 15.67 -13.82
C GLN A 416 -21.99 15.24 -15.05
N VAL A 417 -22.10 16.10 -16.08
CA VAL A 417 -22.78 15.73 -17.33
C VAL A 417 -22.00 14.68 -18.12
N LEU A 418 -20.67 14.75 -18.15
CA LEU A 418 -19.83 13.73 -18.78
C LEU A 418 -19.90 12.37 -18.07
N GLU A 419 -20.09 12.34 -16.75
CA GLU A 419 -20.30 11.10 -15.99
C GLU A 419 -21.68 10.48 -16.28
N LEU A 420 -22.72 11.31 -16.41
CA LEU A 420 -24.05 10.87 -16.85
C LEU A 420 -24.02 10.27 -18.26
N ASP A 421 -23.20 10.82 -19.16
CA ASP A 421 -22.91 10.28 -20.50
C ASP A 421 -21.48 9.72 -20.59
N ARG A 422 -21.24 8.67 -19.79
CA ARG A 422 -19.91 8.06 -19.54
C ARG A 422 -19.06 7.74 -20.77
N ILE A 423 -19.66 7.58 -21.96
CA ILE A 423 -18.98 7.03 -23.14
C ILE A 423 -17.74 7.86 -23.49
N PHE A 424 -17.84 9.19 -23.41
CA PHE A 424 -16.70 10.06 -23.65
C PHE A 424 -15.55 9.77 -22.66
N LEU A 425 -15.87 9.66 -21.37
CA LEU A 425 -14.87 9.43 -20.32
C LEU A 425 -14.23 8.05 -20.44
N GLU A 426 -15.02 7.02 -20.76
CA GLU A 426 -14.53 5.66 -21.00
C GLU A 426 -13.54 5.60 -22.16
N ASP A 427 -13.85 6.30 -23.25
CA ASP A 427 -12.97 6.41 -24.40
C ASP A 427 -11.70 7.22 -24.08
N TYR A 428 -11.84 8.24 -23.24
CA TYR A 428 -10.78 9.18 -22.87
C TYR A 428 -9.77 8.57 -21.89
N PHE A 429 -10.25 7.87 -20.85
CA PHE A 429 -9.40 7.22 -19.84
C PHE A 429 -9.05 5.75 -20.17
N GLY A 430 -9.58 5.21 -21.27
CA GLY A 430 -9.21 3.89 -21.77
C GLY A 430 -9.80 2.74 -20.96
N ASP A 431 -11.05 2.86 -20.52
CA ASP A 431 -11.80 1.92 -19.67
C ASP A 431 -12.15 0.60 -20.38
N TYR A 432 -11.97 0.56 -21.69
CA TYR A 432 -12.29 -0.62 -22.50
C TYR A 432 -11.21 -1.69 -22.44
N ILE A 433 -10.00 -1.36 -21.99
CA ILE A 433 -8.88 -2.30 -21.85
C ILE A 433 -8.37 -2.25 -20.42
N ASP A 434 -8.24 -3.39 -19.73
CA ASP A 434 -7.43 -3.50 -18.52
C ASP A 434 -6.14 -4.28 -18.79
N ILE A 435 -5.06 -3.90 -18.12
CA ILE A 435 -3.75 -4.56 -18.18
C ILE A 435 -3.38 -5.02 -16.77
N TYR A 436 -3.68 -6.27 -16.43
CA TYR A 436 -3.29 -6.84 -15.16
C TYR A 436 -1.91 -7.50 -15.28
N THR A 437 -1.04 -7.31 -14.29
CA THR A 437 0.36 -7.75 -14.36
C THR A 437 0.76 -8.51 -13.09
N GLU A 438 1.47 -9.61 -13.27
CA GLU A 438 2.04 -10.41 -12.19
C GLU A 438 3.47 -10.81 -12.54
N THR A 439 4.33 -10.95 -11.53
CA THR A 439 5.65 -11.55 -11.70
C THR A 439 5.79 -12.82 -10.87
N ASN A 440 6.33 -13.86 -11.49
CA ASN A 440 6.64 -15.12 -10.81
C ASN A 440 8.03 -15.60 -11.22
N GLY A 441 8.96 -15.62 -10.27
CA GLY A 441 10.38 -15.86 -10.56
C GLY A 441 10.90 -14.89 -11.61
N SER A 442 11.50 -15.42 -12.66
CA SER A 442 12.02 -14.70 -13.82
C SER A 442 10.98 -14.44 -14.94
N GLU A 443 9.68 -14.60 -14.69
CA GLU A 443 8.62 -14.38 -15.69
C GLU A 443 7.70 -13.20 -15.34
N VAL A 444 7.40 -12.37 -16.36
CA VAL A 444 6.34 -11.35 -16.32
C VAL A 444 5.11 -11.88 -17.06
N LYS A 445 3.99 -11.95 -16.35
CA LYS A 445 2.69 -12.36 -16.87
C LYS A 445 1.78 -11.14 -16.99
N ILE A 446 1.14 -10.99 -18.15
CA ILE A 446 0.27 -9.87 -18.48
C ILE A 446 -1.07 -10.43 -18.96
N THR A 447 -2.15 -10.03 -18.31
CA THR A 447 -3.52 -10.34 -18.72
C THR A 447 -4.17 -9.07 -19.26
N LEU A 448 -4.46 -9.07 -20.56
CA LEU A 448 -5.19 -8.01 -21.24
C LEU A 448 -6.67 -8.38 -21.30
N THR A 449 -7.54 -7.49 -20.82
CA THR A 449 -8.99 -7.69 -20.89
C THR A 449 -9.63 -6.62 -21.74
N ASN A 450 -10.35 -7.02 -22.79
CA ASN A 450 -11.16 -6.13 -23.62
C ASN A 450 -12.62 -6.23 -23.21
N TYR A 451 -13.14 -5.15 -22.65
CA TYR A 451 -14.53 -5.02 -22.23
C TYR A 451 -15.42 -4.31 -23.26
N SER A 452 -14.88 -3.96 -24.42
CA SER A 452 -15.67 -3.38 -25.51
C SER A 452 -16.41 -4.47 -26.30
N ASN A 453 -17.46 -4.03 -27.00
CA ASN A 453 -18.24 -4.85 -27.92
C ASN A 453 -17.57 -5.05 -29.30
N LYS A 454 -16.31 -4.62 -29.47
CA LYS A 454 -15.54 -4.70 -30.71
C LYS A 454 -14.23 -5.44 -30.43
N ALA A 455 -13.70 -6.09 -31.46
CA ALA A 455 -12.35 -6.61 -31.39
C ALA A 455 -11.34 -5.45 -31.40
N ILE A 456 -10.31 -5.56 -30.57
CA ILE A 456 -9.19 -4.60 -30.50
C ILE A 456 -7.93 -5.36 -30.88
N THR A 457 -7.15 -4.83 -31.82
CA THR A 457 -5.86 -5.39 -32.22
C THR A 457 -4.78 -4.33 -32.04
N GLY A 458 -3.68 -4.70 -31.39
CA GLY A 458 -2.61 -3.78 -31.04
C GLY A 458 -1.31 -4.49 -30.71
N ASN A 459 -0.30 -3.73 -30.31
CA ASN A 459 1.01 -4.24 -29.94
C ASN A 459 1.27 -4.02 -28.45
N LEU A 460 1.68 -5.08 -27.76
CA LEU A 460 2.08 -5.08 -26.36
C LEU A 460 3.61 -5.09 -26.27
N SER A 461 4.23 -4.14 -25.57
CA SER A 461 5.69 -4.06 -25.37
C SER A 461 6.05 -3.77 -23.92
N LEU A 462 7.27 -4.16 -23.52
CA LEU A 462 7.83 -3.92 -22.21
C LEU A 462 9.01 -2.95 -22.29
N SER A 463 9.11 -2.05 -21.31
CA SER A 463 10.30 -1.23 -21.06
C SER A 463 11.01 -1.80 -19.83
N LEU A 464 12.26 -2.19 -19.99
CA LEU A 464 13.05 -2.82 -18.94
C LEU A 464 14.25 -1.96 -18.53
N PRO A 465 14.64 -2.00 -17.24
CA PRO A 465 15.91 -1.47 -16.78
C PRO A 465 17.06 -2.23 -17.43
N SER A 466 18.23 -1.59 -17.50
CA SER A 466 19.41 -2.14 -18.19
C SER A 466 19.87 -3.51 -17.67
N ALA A 467 19.56 -3.82 -16.41
CA ALA A 467 19.91 -5.09 -15.75
C ALA A 467 18.94 -6.24 -16.05
N LEU A 468 17.88 -6.01 -16.82
CA LEU A 468 16.91 -7.03 -17.24
C LEU A 468 16.86 -7.12 -18.77
N LYS A 469 16.74 -8.33 -19.31
CA LYS A 469 16.74 -8.56 -20.78
C LYS A 469 15.58 -9.44 -21.23
N LEU A 470 15.03 -9.12 -22.40
CA LEU A 470 14.06 -9.96 -23.12
C LEU A 470 14.73 -10.58 -24.35
N ALA A 471 14.34 -11.81 -24.67
CA ALA A 471 14.69 -12.42 -25.95
C ALA A 471 13.94 -11.78 -27.12
N GLU A 472 12.67 -11.42 -26.89
CA GLU A 472 11.79 -10.77 -27.85
C GLU A 472 10.94 -9.73 -27.12
N ASN A 473 10.95 -8.48 -27.59
CA ASN A 473 10.09 -7.41 -27.09
C ASN A 473 9.06 -7.06 -28.16
N GLY A 474 7.83 -6.80 -27.75
CA GLY A 474 6.72 -6.55 -28.67
C GLY A 474 5.98 -7.83 -29.06
N LYS A 475 4.68 -7.89 -28.80
CA LYS A 475 3.79 -8.96 -29.27
C LYS A 475 2.53 -8.36 -29.86
N ALA A 476 2.16 -8.81 -31.07
CA ALA A 476 0.88 -8.47 -31.67
C ALA A 476 -0.25 -9.23 -30.95
N ILE A 477 -1.20 -8.49 -30.40
CA ILE A 477 -2.33 -9.04 -29.65
C ILE A 477 -3.62 -8.70 -30.39
N SER A 478 -4.45 -9.72 -30.61
CA SER A 478 -5.84 -9.55 -31.01
C SER A 478 -6.74 -9.99 -29.85
N LEU A 479 -7.60 -9.08 -29.40
CA LEU A 479 -8.57 -9.26 -28.33
C LEU A 479 -9.97 -9.17 -28.93
N PRO A 480 -10.69 -10.29 -29.08
CA PRO A 480 -12.12 -10.26 -29.41
C PRO A 480 -12.93 -9.38 -28.44
N ALA A 481 -14.14 -9.02 -28.83
CA ALA A 481 -15.08 -8.31 -27.96
C ALA A 481 -15.33 -9.09 -26.66
N ASN A 482 -15.37 -8.41 -25.51
CA ASN A 482 -15.63 -9.00 -24.19
C ASN A 482 -14.77 -10.23 -23.88
N SER A 483 -13.46 -10.15 -24.16
CA SER A 483 -12.54 -11.27 -24.00
C SER A 483 -11.30 -10.88 -23.20
N GLN A 484 -10.56 -11.88 -22.73
CA GLN A 484 -9.27 -11.71 -22.08
C GLN A 484 -8.21 -12.55 -22.77
N LYS A 485 -6.96 -12.09 -22.74
CA LYS A 485 -5.80 -12.84 -23.23
C LYS A 485 -4.62 -12.67 -22.30
N GLU A 486 -4.05 -13.79 -21.92
CA GLU A 486 -2.82 -13.85 -21.14
C GLU A 486 -1.60 -13.96 -22.05
N VAL A 487 -0.53 -13.27 -21.69
CA VAL A 487 0.75 -13.24 -22.40
C VAL A 487 1.87 -13.29 -21.37
N ARG A 488 2.90 -14.11 -21.64
CA ARG A 488 4.06 -14.29 -20.77
C ARG A 488 5.34 -13.82 -21.43
N PHE A 489 6.23 -13.22 -20.64
CA PHE A 489 7.53 -12.71 -21.04
C PHE A 489 8.60 -13.24 -20.08
N PRO A 490 9.39 -14.25 -20.50
CA PRO A 490 10.57 -14.68 -19.75
C PRO A 490 11.63 -13.58 -19.77
N VAL A 491 12.10 -13.19 -18.59
CA VAL A 491 13.11 -12.14 -18.39
C VAL A 491 14.42 -12.80 -17.97
N SER A 492 15.53 -12.40 -18.59
CA SER A 492 16.86 -12.77 -18.12
C SER A 492 17.35 -11.71 -17.15
N ILE A 493 17.85 -12.15 -16.00
CA ILE A 493 18.28 -11.31 -14.88
C ILE A 493 19.81 -11.22 -14.90
N GLU A 494 20.35 -10.00 -14.87
CA GLU A 494 21.78 -9.74 -14.69
C GLU A 494 22.09 -9.46 -13.22
N LYS A 495 23.37 -9.61 -12.82
CA LYS A 495 23.79 -9.45 -11.41
C LYS A 495 23.48 -8.07 -10.84
N GLU A 496 23.48 -7.03 -11.67
CA GLU A 496 23.18 -5.65 -11.28
C GLU A 496 21.70 -5.44 -10.89
N ALA A 497 20.82 -6.40 -11.19
CA ALA A 497 19.41 -6.36 -10.78
C ALA A 497 19.20 -6.87 -9.34
N MET A 498 20.17 -7.56 -8.76
CA MET A 498 20.05 -8.20 -7.46
C MET A 498 20.12 -7.20 -6.30
N GLY A 499 19.33 -7.43 -5.26
CA GLY A 499 19.31 -6.60 -4.05
C GLY A 499 18.52 -5.30 -4.18
N LYS A 500 17.69 -5.16 -5.23
CA LYS A 500 16.87 -3.98 -5.45
C LYS A 500 15.56 -4.34 -6.17
N THR A 501 14.63 -3.40 -6.13
CA THR A 501 13.41 -3.42 -6.93
C THR A 501 13.74 -2.98 -8.36
N ASN A 502 13.33 -3.79 -9.35
CA ASN A 502 13.54 -3.50 -10.76
C ASN A 502 12.19 -3.19 -11.42
N PRO A 503 11.89 -1.91 -11.73
CA PRO A 503 10.62 -1.52 -12.33
C PRO A 503 10.49 -2.07 -13.76
N ILE A 504 9.28 -2.33 -14.21
CA ILE A 504 9.00 -2.79 -15.58
C ILE A 504 7.82 -1.98 -16.11
N GLY A 505 8.02 -1.27 -17.21
CA GLY A 505 6.95 -0.57 -17.93
C GLY A 505 6.23 -1.52 -18.88
N ILE A 506 4.91 -1.43 -18.95
CA ILE A 506 4.09 -2.16 -19.92
C ILE A 506 3.30 -1.15 -20.74
N ASP A 507 3.36 -1.29 -22.07
CA ASP A 507 2.63 -0.48 -23.02
C ASP A 507 1.80 -1.35 -23.97
N PHE A 508 0.50 -1.05 -24.09
CA PHE A 508 -0.37 -1.58 -25.14
C PHE A 508 -0.84 -0.46 -26.05
N VAL A 509 -0.48 -0.54 -27.34
CA VAL A 509 -0.79 0.48 -28.35
C VAL A 509 -1.73 -0.09 -29.41
N TRP A 510 -2.87 0.58 -29.63
CA TRP A 510 -3.88 0.19 -30.62
C TRP A 510 -4.52 1.44 -31.24
N ASP A 511 -4.77 1.46 -32.54
CA ASP A 511 -5.50 2.56 -33.22
C ASP A 511 -5.03 3.99 -32.86
N GLY A 512 -3.71 4.18 -32.64
CA GLY A 512 -3.13 5.46 -32.21
C GLY A 512 -3.38 5.83 -30.74
N LYS A 513 -4.10 5.00 -29.97
CA LYS A 513 -4.25 5.04 -28.52
C LYS A 513 -3.15 4.21 -27.85
N LYS A 514 -2.84 4.55 -26.60
CA LYS A 514 -1.87 3.86 -25.76
C LYS A 514 -2.43 3.72 -24.35
N LYS A 515 -2.34 2.53 -23.76
CA LYS A 515 -2.55 2.30 -22.33
C LYS A 515 -1.27 1.76 -21.74
N SER A 516 -0.85 2.34 -20.63
CA SER A 516 0.38 2.00 -19.93
C SER A 516 0.07 1.54 -18.52
N THR A 517 0.90 0.65 -18.01
CA THR A 517 0.94 0.32 -16.58
C THR A 517 2.37 -0.06 -16.20
N VAL A 518 2.59 -0.39 -14.94
CA VAL A 518 3.88 -0.85 -14.42
C VAL A 518 3.73 -2.16 -13.66
N THR A 519 4.84 -2.87 -13.54
CA THR A 519 5.04 -3.96 -12.57
C THR A 519 6.49 -3.91 -12.10
N MET A 520 6.95 -4.90 -11.34
CA MET A 520 8.32 -4.95 -10.85
C MET A 520 8.82 -6.37 -10.67
N LEU A 521 10.13 -6.57 -10.84
CA LEU A 521 10.86 -7.70 -10.29
C LEU A 521 11.61 -7.25 -9.04
N ASP A 522 11.04 -7.57 -7.87
CA ASP A 522 11.69 -7.35 -6.58
C ASP A 522 12.59 -8.55 -6.25
N LEU A 523 13.91 -8.32 -6.29
CA LEU A 523 14.95 -9.35 -6.23
C LEU A 523 15.81 -9.20 -4.96
N PRO A 524 16.04 -10.28 -4.19
CA PRO A 524 16.93 -10.24 -3.05
C PRO A 524 18.38 -10.01 -3.49
N PRO A 525 19.30 -9.69 -2.57
CA PRO A 525 20.72 -9.83 -2.84
C PRO A 525 21.03 -11.26 -3.26
N ALA A 526 21.92 -11.44 -4.24
CA ALA A 526 22.36 -12.76 -4.67
C ALA A 526 23.04 -13.53 -3.52
N ILE A 527 23.69 -12.81 -2.60
CA ILE A 527 24.39 -13.35 -1.45
C ILE A 527 23.94 -12.57 -0.21
N SER A 528 23.35 -13.28 0.74
CA SER A 528 22.99 -12.76 2.06
C SER A 528 23.86 -13.43 3.12
N VAL A 529 24.52 -12.61 3.94
CA VAL A 529 25.45 -13.01 5.01
C VAL A 529 25.28 -12.05 6.19
N PRO A 530 25.66 -12.43 7.42
CA PRO A 530 25.76 -11.46 8.51
C PRO A 530 26.75 -10.36 8.13
N GLN A 531 26.35 -9.09 8.10
CA GLN A 531 27.28 -8.01 7.73
C GLN A 531 28.25 -7.65 8.87
N LEU A 532 27.84 -7.88 10.11
CA LEU A 532 28.63 -7.77 11.32
C LEU A 532 28.56 -9.09 12.09
N LEU A 533 29.72 -9.65 12.45
CA LEU A 533 29.80 -10.96 13.09
C LEU A 533 30.85 -10.96 14.20
N TYR A 534 30.58 -11.74 15.24
CA TYR A 534 31.51 -12.02 16.32
C TYR A 534 31.57 -13.51 16.62
N GLY A 535 32.72 -13.97 17.08
CA GLY A 535 32.92 -15.36 17.50
C GLY A 535 34.18 -15.58 18.33
N GLN A 536 34.34 -16.80 18.84
CA GLN A 536 35.51 -17.21 19.62
C GLN A 536 36.26 -18.37 18.94
N THR A 537 37.58 -18.44 19.13
CA THR A 537 38.39 -19.58 18.67
C THR A 537 37.96 -20.89 19.37
N PRO A 538 38.07 -22.07 18.73
CA PRO A 538 38.79 -22.34 17.48
C PRO A 538 37.96 -22.27 16.19
N VAL A 539 36.63 -22.13 16.28
CA VAL A 539 35.72 -22.17 15.12
C VAL A 539 34.69 -21.07 15.23
N VAL A 540 34.52 -20.29 14.17
CA VAL A 540 33.41 -19.36 13.99
C VAL A 540 32.43 -19.94 12.95
N GLN A 541 31.16 -20.06 13.32
CA GLN A 541 30.09 -20.45 12.39
C GLN A 541 29.72 -19.26 11.50
N TYR A 542 29.80 -19.44 10.19
CA TYR A 542 29.48 -18.39 9.21
C TYR A 542 28.41 -18.88 8.24
N PRO A 543 27.14 -18.47 8.43
CA PRO A 543 26.06 -18.80 7.51
C PRO A 543 26.10 -17.91 6.27
N VAL A 544 25.78 -18.51 5.13
CA VAL A 544 25.73 -17.88 3.80
C VAL A 544 24.48 -18.36 3.10
N SER A 545 23.64 -17.44 2.63
CA SER A 545 22.50 -17.77 1.79
C SER A 545 22.68 -17.22 0.38
N VAL A 546 22.53 -18.08 -0.63
CA VAL A 546 22.74 -17.72 -2.04
C VAL A 546 21.45 -17.91 -2.82
N HIS A 547 20.98 -16.84 -3.46
CA HIS A 547 19.83 -16.85 -4.36
C HIS A 547 20.29 -17.04 -5.81
N ASN A 548 19.77 -18.06 -6.48
CA ASN A 548 20.15 -18.40 -7.84
C ASN A 548 19.25 -17.71 -8.86
N PHE A 549 19.70 -16.56 -9.37
CA PHE A 549 19.03 -15.82 -10.44
C PHE A 549 19.41 -16.29 -11.86
N THR A 550 20.24 -17.34 -11.97
CA THR A 550 20.75 -17.86 -13.24
C THR A 550 20.01 -19.13 -13.66
N LYS A 551 20.27 -19.60 -14.89
CA LYS A 551 19.71 -20.87 -15.39
C LYS A 551 20.52 -22.10 -14.98
N GLU A 552 21.73 -21.91 -14.43
CA GLU A 552 22.58 -23.00 -13.98
C GLU A 552 22.08 -23.52 -12.63
N SER A 553 22.11 -24.83 -12.40
CA SER A 553 21.67 -25.44 -11.12
C SER A 553 22.81 -25.76 -10.16
N SER A 554 24.06 -25.52 -10.56
CA SER A 554 25.26 -25.80 -9.78
C SER A 554 26.36 -24.78 -10.08
N PHE A 555 26.94 -24.18 -9.05
CA PHE A 555 27.98 -23.15 -9.18
C PHE A 555 28.83 -23.06 -7.90
N PRO A 556 30.08 -22.56 -7.99
CA PRO A 556 30.95 -22.42 -6.82
C PRO A 556 30.53 -21.25 -5.92
N VAL A 557 30.55 -21.48 -4.61
CA VAL A 557 30.46 -20.42 -3.59
C VAL A 557 31.80 -20.35 -2.89
N LYS A 558 32.48 -19.20 -2.99
CA LYS A 558 33.81 -19.01 -2.41
C LYS A 558 33.73 -18.08 -1.20
N VAL A 559 34.28 -18.51 -0.07
CA VAL A 559 34.47 -17.70 1.14
C VAL A 559 35.95 -17.52 1.39
N GLN A 560 36.39 -16.27 1.48
CA GLN A 560 37.76 -15.89 1.83
C GLN A 560 37.76 -15.01 3.08
N VAL A 561 38.77 -15.18 3.94
CA VAL A 561 38.94 -14.37 5.15
C VAL A 561 40.26 -13.65 5.09
N PHE A 562 40.24 -12.33 5.28
CA PHE A 562 41.41 -11.47 5.27
C PHE A 562 41.56 -10.80 6.62
N LYS A 563 42.79 -10.63 7.10
CA LYS A 563 43.02 -9.80 8.28
C LYS A 563 42.86 -8.33 7.90
N THR A 564 42.23 -7.53 8.76
CA THR A 564 42.02 -6.11 8.51
C THR A 564 43.34 -5.35 8.34
N ASP A 565 44.40 -5.73 9.07
CA ASP A 565 45.74 -5.14 8.98
C ASP A 565 46.58 -5.65 7.79
N LYS A 566 46.15 -6.73 7.13
CA LYS A 566 46.89 -7.40 6.03
C LYS A 566 45.92 -7.91 4.95
N PRO A 567 45.24 -7.00 4.22
CA PRO A 567 44.18 -7.37 3.30
C PRO A 567 44.66 -8.13 2.05
N GLY A 568 45.96 -8.11 1.72
CA GLY A 568 46.50 -8.69 0.49
C GLY A 568 46.60 -10.22 0.43
N LYS A 569 46.37 -10.95 1.53
CA LYS A 569 46.45 -12.42 1.56
C LYS A 569 45.36 -13.04 2.43
N ALA A 570 44.58 -13.96 1.87
CA ALA A 570 43.59 -14.71 2.61
C ALA A 570 44.25 -15.63 3.65
N VAL A 571 43.74 -15.63 4.87
CA VAL A 571 44.14 -16.53 5.96
C VAL A 571 43.28 -17.80 6.04
N PHE A 572 42.13 -17.79 5.35
CA PHE A 572 41.24 -18.92 5.17
C PHE A 572 40.56 -18.80 3.81
N GLU A 573 40.34 -19.93 3.15
CA GLU A 573 39.60 -20.02 1.90
C GLU A 573 38.85 -21.36 1.82
N LYS A 574 37.60 -21.33 1.36
CA LYS A 574 36.81 -22.54 1.04
C LYS A 574 35.92 -22.27 -0.16
N ILE A 575 35.81 -23.25 -1.08
CA ILE A 575 35.05 -23.12 -2.33
C ILE A 575 34.16 -24.36 -2.57
N PRO A 576 33.10 -24.59 -1.78
CA PRO A 576 32.14 -25.64 -2.09
C PRO A 576 31.37 -25.38 -3.40
N GLN A 577 30.91 -26.46 -4.03
CA GLN A 577 29.87 -26.39 -5.04
C GLN A 577 28.50 -26.26 -4.36
N CYS A 578 27.66 -25.37 -4.85
CA CYS A 578 26.30 -25.15 -4.38
C CYS A 578 25.31 -25.61 -5.45
N GLU A 579 24.51 -26.61 -5.11
CA GLU A 579 23.41 -27.09 -5.95
C GLU A 579 22.08 -26.51 -5.47
N VAL A 580 21.44 -25.73 -6.33
CA VAL A 580 20.19 -25.02 -6.05
C VAL A 580 19.46 -24.71 -7.37
N ALA A 581 18.14 -24.89 -7.39
CA ALA A 581 17.34 -24.66 -8.60
C ALA A 581 17.32 -23.16 -8.98
N PRO A 582 17.18 -22.80 -10.27
CA PRO A 582 16.90 -21.43 -10.69
C PRO A 582 15.71 -20.82 -9.93
N ASP A 583 15.76 -19.50 -9.70
CA ASP A 583 14.77 -18.70 -8.97
C ASP A 583 14.50 -19.17 -7.52
N THR A 584 15.42 -19.95 -6.94
CA THR A 584 15.38 -20.39 -5.54
C THR A 584 16.68 -20.06 -4.80
N TYR A 585 16.72 -20.29 -3.49
CA TYR A 585 17.92 -20.04 -2.69
C TYR A 585 18.30 -21.24 -1.83
N LYS A 586 19.55 -21.25 -1.37
CA LYS A 586 20.08 -22.27 -0.46
C LYS A 586 21.03 -21.67 0.56
N GLU A 587 20.90 -22.16 1.79
CA GLU A 587 21.80 -21.83 2.89
C GLU A 587 22.98 -22.82 2.96
N LEU A 588 24.16 -22.29 3.29
CA LEU A 588 25.41 -22.99 3.49
C LEU A 588 26.02 -22.49 4.81
N VAL A 589 26.61 -23.38 5.60
CA VAL A 589 27.29 -23.01 6.84
C VAL A 589 28.77 -23.37 6.75
N PHE A 590 29.63 -22.41 7.10
CA PHE A 590 31.08 -22.55 7.03
C PHE A 590 31.71 -22.53 8.42
N ASP A 591 32.46 -23.58 8.75
CA ASP A 591 33.35 -23.62 9.91
C ASP A 591 34.64 -22.85 9.63
N ILE A 592 34.73 -21.61 10.09
CA ILE A 592 35.91 -20.75 9.90
C ILE A 592 36.91 -21.00 11.04
N LYS A 593 38.04 -21.65 10.71
CA LYS A 593 39.14 -21.94 11.65
C LYS A 593 40.26 -20.92 11.53
N ILE A 594 40.19 -19.87 12.34
CA ILE A 594 41.17 -18.77 12.37
C ILE A 594 41.60 -18.44 13.81
N LYS A 595 42.69 -17.68 13.96
CA LYS A 595 43.14 -17.16 15.25
C LYS A 595 42.28 -15.97 15.68
N ALA A 596 42.40 -15.55 16.94
CA ALA A 596 41.84 -14.29 17.40
C ALA A 596 42.43 -13.10 16.62
N GLY A 597 41.62 -12.09 16.37
CA GLY A 597 41.94 -10.87 15.62
C GLY A 597 40.73 -10.30 14.88
N ASN A 598 41.00 -9.25 14.10
CA ASN A 598 40.01 -8.51 13.33
C ASN A 598 40.13 -8.87 11.85
N TYR A 599 38.99 -9.17 11.24
CA TYR A 599 38.91 -9.77 9.91
C TYR A 599 37.82 -9.14 9.05
N LYS A 600 38.00 -9.30 7.75
CA LYS A 600 37.01 -9.07 6.70
C LYS A 600 36.79 -10.38 5.94
N LEU A 601 35.55 -10.82 5.83
CA LEU A 601 35.19 -11.97 5.00
C LEU A 601 34.63 -11.46 3.68
N VAL A 602 34.97 -12.15 2.61
CA VAL A 602 34.42 -11.91 1.28
C VAL A 602 33.82 -13.22 0.80
N THR A 603 32.51 -13.19 0.54
CA THR A 603 31.78 -14.29 -0.08
C THR A 603 31.51 -13.93 -1.53
N THR A 604 31.85 -14.80 -2.47
CA THR A 604 31.57 -14.62 -3.91
C THR A 604 30.82 -15.81 -4.48
N ALA A 605 29.78 -15.56 -5.26
CA ALA A 605 28.97 -16.54 -5.98
C ALA A 605 28.25 -15.83 -7.14
N LEU A 606 28.04 -16.54 -8.26
CA LEU A 606 27.26 -16.01 -9.41
C LEU A 606 27.73 -14.63 -9.92
N GLY A 607 29.03 -14.37 -9.88
CA GLY A 607 29.62 -13.07 -10.27
C GLY A 607 29.34 -11.89 -9.31
N CYS A 608 28.69 -12.15 -8.18
CA CYS A 608 28.40 -11.21 -7.10
C CYS A 608 29.36 -11.42 -5.93
N PHE A 609 29.45 -10.43 -5.03
CA PHE A 609 30.15 -10.58 -3.76
C PHE A 609 29.38 -9.90 -2.62
N SER A 610 29.63 -10.35 -1.39
CA SER A 610 29.17 -9.72 -0.15
C SER A 610 30.28 -9.77 0.90
N GLU A 611 30.25 -8.85 1.85
CA GLU A 611 31.32 -8.65 2.84
C GLU A 611 30.77 -8.71 4.26
N THR A 612 31.56 -9.31 5.15
CA THR A 612 31.28 -9.35 6.59
C THR A 612 32.47 -8.80 7.36
N GLN A 613 32.20 -7.90 8.29
CA GLN A 613 33.16 -7.50 9.32
C GLN A 613 33.11 -8.52 10.46
N LEU A 614 34.25 -9.13 10.79
CA LEU A 614 34.35 -10.18 11.82
C LEU A 614 35.36 -9.82 12.91
N GLY A 615 34.91 -9.86 14.16
CA GLY A 615 35.77 -9.92 15.35
C GLY A 615 35.91 -11.34 15.87
N VAL A 616 37.14 -11.77 16.21
CA VAL A 616 37.39 -13.07 16.85
C VAL A 616 38.24 -12.90 18.11
N GLU A 617 37.75 -13.38 19.25
CA GLU A 617 38.52 -13.43 20.49
C GLU A 617 38.88 -14.87 20.90
N LYS A 618 39.76 -15.00 21.89
CA LYS A 618 40.00 -16.28 22.54
C LYS A 618 38.84 -16.57 23.48
N ALA A 619 38.40 -17.82 23.54
CA ALA A 619 37.42 -18.25 24.52
C ALA A 619 37.99 -18.12 25.95
N GLN A 620 37.41 -17.24 26.77
CA GLN A 620 37.84 -16.96 28.14
C GLN A 620 36.63 -16.70 29.07
N GLY A 621 36.90 -16.63 30.37
CA GLY A 621 35.91 -16.40 31.42
C GLY A 621 34.94 -17.58 31.62
N GLN A 622 33.90 -17.34 32.40
CA GLN A 622 32.89 -18.34 32.72
C GLN A 622 31.49 -17.72 32.73
N SER A 623 30.57 -18.37 32.04
CA SER A 623 29.15 -18.08 32.03
C SER A 623 28.37 -19.34 32.37
N THR A 624 27.19 -19.14 32.96
CA THR A 624 26.21 -20.20 33.24
C THR A 624 24.84 -19.78 32.73
N LEU A 625 24.03 -20.78 32.38
CA LEU A 625 22.66 -20.61 32.00
C LEU A 625 21.77 -21.48 32.89
N THR A 626 20.75 -20.87 33.47
CA THR A 626 19.74 -21.56 34.27
C THR A 626 18.35 -21.31 33.71
N THR A 627 17.53 -22.35 33.75
CA THR A 627 16.11 -22.31 33.35
C THR A 627 15.26 -22.19 34.60
N VAL A 628 14.33 -21.23 34.62
CA VAL A 628 13.49 -20.93 35.78
C VAL A 628 12.17 -20.30 35.34
N ASP A 629 11.06 -20.76 35.90
CA ASP A 629 9.76 -20.10 35.79
C ASP A 629 9.67 -19.02 36.89
N LEU A 630 9.96 -17.77 36.53
CA LEU A 630 10.10 -16.66 37.47
C LEU A 630 8.75 -16.10 37.94
N ASN A 631 7.69 -16.24 37.13
CA ASN A 631 6.37 -15.67 37.42
C ASN A 631 5.30 -16.73 37.76
N GLY A 632 5.63 -18.03 37.65
CA GLY A 632 4.75 -19.15 37.93
C GLY A 632 3.71 -19.42 36.84
N ASP A 633 3.93 -18.99 35.59
CA ASP A 633 2.99 -19.16 34.48
C ASP A 633 3.19 -20.47 33.69
N GLY A 634 4.20 -21.27 34.07
CA GLY A 634 4.54 -22.53 33.42
C GLY A 634 5.36 -22.37 32.13
N VAL A 635 5.84 -21.16 31.83
CA VAL A 635 6.76 -20.86 30.75
C VAL A 635 8.14 -20.54 31.33
N ASP A 636 9.16 -21.23 30.85
CA ASP A 636 10.52 -21.03 31.36
C ASP A 636 11.13 -19.70 30.87
N GLU A 637 11.73 -18.96 31.80
CA GLU A 637 12.75 -17.95 31.53
C GLU A 637 14.16 -18.55 31.53
N TYR A 638 15.06 -17.90 30.79
CA TYR A 638 16.44 -18.32 30.64
C TYR A 638 17.38 -17.24 31.18
N GLN A 639 17.98 -17.51 32.34
CA GLN A 639 18.93 -16.61 32.97
C GLN A 639 20.35 -16.96 32.54
N MET A 640 21.02 -16.05 31.84
CA MET A 640 22.43 -16.12 31.49
C MET A 640 23.23 -15.21 32.43
N GLU A 641 24.28 -15.74 33.05
CA GLU A 641 25.06 -14.96 34.03
C GLU A 641 26.56 -15.18 33.85
N ASN A 642 27.34 -14.13 34.09
CA ASN A 642 28.79 -14.17 34.27
C ASN A 642 29.21 -13.24 35.43
N ASP A 643 30.50 -12.93 35.55
CA ASP A 643 31.00 -12.06 36.63
C ASP A 643 30.56 -10.59 36.50
N LYS A 644 30.13 -10.16 35.31
CA LYS A 644 29.80 -8.76 34.99
C LYS A 644 28.30 -8.50 34.99
N VAL A 645 27.52 -9.40 34.40
CA VAL A 645 26.11 -9.16 34.10
C VAL A 645 25.26 -10.39 34.37
N LYS A 646 23.98 -10.14 34.62
CA LYS A 646 22.91 -11.14 34.61
C LYS A 646 21.86 -10.72 33.60
N VAL A 647 21.56 -11.60 32.65
CA VAL A 647 20.64 -11.37 31.55
C VAL A 647 19.49 -12.36 31.67
N THR A 648 18.25 -11.87 31.66
CA THR A 648 17.06 -12.72 31.68
C THR A 648 16.40 -12.67 30.31
N LEU A 649 16.17 -13.82 29.70
CA LEU A 649 15.43 -13.96 28.44
C LEU A 649 14.01 -14.47 28.70
N LEU A 650 13.02 -13.87 28.04
CA LEU A 650 11.68 -14.44 27.92
C LEU A 650 11.54 -15.15 26.57
N THR A 651 10.90 -16.31 26.59
CA THR A 651 10.43 -16.97 25.36
C THR A 651 9.28 -16.19 24.72
N ILE A 652 8.51 -15.45 25.50
CA ILE A 652 7.48 -14.52 25.02
C ILE A 652 8.15 -13.38 24.23
N GLY A 653 7.95 -13.38 22.91
CA GLY A 653 8.56 -12.48 21.94
C GLY A 653 10.06 -12.67 21.73
N ALA A 654 10.65 -13.73 22.28
CA ALA A 654 12.10 -13.99 22.28
C ALA A 654 12.91 -12.73 22.59
N ARG A 655 12.83 -12.22 23.81
CA ARG A 655 13.39 -10.92 24.20
C ARG A 655 14.35 -11.03 25.36
N VAL A 656 15.18 -10.01 25.51
CA VAL A 656 15.99 -9.81 26.72
C VAL A 656 15.22 -8.86 27.62
N ILE A 657 14.55 -9.38 28.65
CA ILE A 657 13.73 -8.54 29.53
C ILE A 657 14.55 -7.80 30.59
N GLU A 658 15.68 -8.38 30.99
CA GLU A 658 16.60 -7.78 31.95
C GLU A 658 18.03 -7.87 31.45
N TYR A 659 18.78 -6.79 31.68
CA TYR A 659 20.22 -6.73 31.53
C TYR A 659 20.76 -6.01 32.78
N ILE A 660 21.14 -6.79 33.79
CA ILE A 660 21.57 -6.27 35.09
C ILE A 660 23.10 -6.15 35.13
N VAL A 661 23.59 -4.94 35.41
CA VAL A 661 25.02 -4.65 35.66
C VAL A 661 25.33 -4.94 37.12
N LYS A 662 26.04 -6.04 37.40
CA LYS A 662 26.21 -6.58 38.77
C LYS A 662 26.96 -5.65 39.72
N SER A 663 27.85 -4.80 39.21
CA SER A 663 28.58 -3.83 40.04
C SER A 663 27.70 -2.69 40.55
N LYS A 664 26.53 -2.46 39.91
CA LYS A 664 25.55 -1.45 40.30
C LYS A 664 24.27 -2.04 40.86
N ASP A 665 24.00 -3.32 40.62
CA ASP A 665 22.71 -3.96 40.89
C ASP A 665 21.57 -3.23 40.17
N ASP A 666 21.82 -2.81 38.93
CA ASP A 666 20.92 -1.98 38.15
C ASP A 666 20.61 -2.60 36.79
N ASN A 667 19.35 -2.49 36.35
CA ASN A 667 18.84 -2.99 35.08
C ASN A 667 18.72 -1.84 34.08
N VAL A 668 19.52 -1.86 33.02
CA VAL A 668 19.56 -0.75 32.05
C VAL A 668 18.38 -0.73 31.07
N LEU A 669 17.53 -1.76 31.08
CA LEU A 669 16.38 -1.89 30.19
C LEU A 669 15.08 -1.56 30.92
N PHE A 670 14.16 -0.89 30.24
CA PHE A 670 12.79 -0.76 30.71
C PHE A 670 12.17 -2.14 30.90
N LYS A 671 11.41 -2.35 31.98
CA LYS A 671 10.74 -3.60 32.29
C LYS A 671 9.38 -3.32 32.91
N SER A 672 8.31 -3.77 32.24
CA SER A 672 6.96 -3.81 32.80
C SER A 672 6.56 -5.24 33.18
N TRP A 673 7.07 -6.25 32.47
CA TRP A 673 6.81 -7.66 32.80
C TRP A 673 7.25 -8.01 34.24
N PRO A 674 6.53 -8.86 34.98
CA PRO A 674 5.30 -9.57 34.59
C PRO A 674 4.03 -8.73 34.81
N GLU A 675 4.15 -7.48 35.24
CA GLU A 675 3.01 -6.60 35.43
C GLU A 675 2.34 -6.32 34.08
N LYS A 676 1.02 -6.21 34.12
CA LYS A 676 0.16 -5.89 32.97
C LYS A 676 -0.32 -4.45 33.13
N PRO A 677 -0.59 -3.72 32.03
CA PRO A 677 -1.01 -2.33 32.12
C PRO A 677 -2.43 -2.30 32.71
N VAL A 678 -2.79 -1.18 33.34
CA VAL A 678 -4.12 -1.00 33.96
C VAL A 678 -5.27 -1.25 32.98
N ASN A 679 -5.02 -1.05 31.68
CA ASN A 679 -5.99 -1.25 30.62
C ASN A 679 -5.89 -2.61 29.89
N GLU A 680 -5.20 -3.61 30.46
CA GLU A 680 -5.05 -4.95 29.86
C GLU A 680 -6.39 -5.55 29.40
N ASN A 681 -7.39 -5.45 30.26
CA ASN A 681 -8.69 -6.09 30.05
C ASN A 681 -9.58 -5.33 29.03
N GLN A 682 -9.05 -4.29 28.37
CA GLN A 682 -9.79 -3.62 27.31
C GLN A 682 -10.02 -4.59 26.14
N PRO A 683 -11.24 -4.64 25.57
CA PRO A 683 -11.47 -5.40 24.35
C PRO A 683 -10.45 -5.04 23.29
N PHE A 684 -9.84 -6.06 22.67
CA PHE A 684 -8.82 -5.89 21.63
C PHE A 684 -7.53 -5.20 22.09
N ARG A 685 -7.16 -5.26 23.38
CA ARG A 685 -5.93 -4.62 23.88
C ARG A 685 -4.66 -5.03 23.14
N GLU A 686 -4.53 -6.31 22.76
CA GLU A 686 -3.39 -6.83 21.96
C GLU A 686 -3.28 -6.18 20.58
N ARG A 687 -4.29 -5.41 20.13
CA ARG A 687 -4.20 -4.63 18.89
C ARG A 687 -3.40 -3.35 19.02
N HIS A 688 -3.24 -2.86 20.24
CA HIS A 688 -2.49 -1.64 20.52
C HIS A 688 -1.09 -2.01 20.97
N TYR A 689 -0.11 -1.16 20.70
CA TYR A 689 1.25 -1.38 21.21
C TYR A 689 1.28 -1.51 22.73
N TYR A 690 1.97 -2.54 23.20
CA TYR A 690 2.15 -2.88 24.60
C TYR A 690 3.55 -3.47 24.82
N PRO A 691 4.54 -2.67 25.27
CA PRO A 691 5.84 -3.20 25.60
C PRO A 691 5.78 -3.95 26.93
N PHE A 692 6.34 -5.16 26.92
CA PHE A 692 6.79 -5.81 28.16
C PHE A 692 8.09 -5.18 28.67
N GLY A 693 8.79 -4.47 27.80
CA GLY A 693 10.13 -3.93 28.03
C GLY A 693 11.24 -4.86 27.54
N GLY A 694 12.46 -4.40 27.72
CA GLY A 694 13.66 -5.13 27.34
C GLY A 694 14.19 -4.76 25.95
N PHE A 695 14.85 -5.72 25.32
CA PHE A 695 15.17 -5.71 23.89
C PHE A 695 14.10 -6.48 23.12
N GLU A 696 13.14 -5.77 22.55
CA GLU A 696 12.00 -6.33 21.82
C GLU A 696 12.21 -6.30 20.29
N ASP A 697 11.29 -6.91 19.56
CA ASP A 697 11.14 -6.68 18.12
C ASP A 697 9.93 -5.80 17.87
N PHE A 698 10.00 -4.94 16.86
CA PHE A 698 8.86 -4.24 16.30
C PHE A 698 8.63 -4.75 14.87
N LEU A 699 7.57 -5.53 14.66
CA LEU A 699 7.18 -6.10 13.36
C LEU A 699 5.84 -5.54 12.82
N GLY A 700 5.33 -4.49 13.46
CA GLY A 700 4.12 -3.77 13.06
C GLY A 700 3.13 -3.62 14.21
N GLN A 701 2.15 -2.74 14.06
CA GLN A 701 0.97 -2.73 14.92
C GLN A 701 -0.20 -3.36 14.15
N PRO A 702 -0.90 -4.35 14.73
CA PRO A 702 -0.73 -4.88 16.08
C PRO A 702 0.52 -5.77 16.25
N SER A 703 1.25 -5.60 17.36
CA SER A 703 2.57 -6.22 17.63
C SER A 703 2.45 -7.64 18.18
N MET A 704 1.80 -8.55 17.45
CA MET A 704 1.55 -9.92 17.90
C MET A 704 2.82 -10.76 18.14
N GLU A 705 3.94 -10.41 17.52
CA GLU A 705 5.27 -10.95 17.86
C GLU A 705 5.58 -10.78 19.34
N THR A 706 5.09 -9.69 19.95
CA THR A 706 5.35 -9.36 21.34
C THR A 706 4.78 -10.41 22.29
N HIS A 707 3.67 -11.06 21.92
CA HIS A 707 2.93 -11.97 22.79
C HIS A 707 3.12 -13.45 22.44
N LYS A 708 3.80 -13.75 21.33
CA LYS A 708 4.04 -15.12 20.88
C LYS A 708 5.07 -15.80 21.77
N VAL A 709 4.78 -17.01 22.27
CA VAL A 709 5.79 -17.86 22.91
C VAL A 709 6.65 -18.51 21.83
N PHE A 710 7.97 -18.35 21.91
CA PHE A 710 8.93 -18.96 20.99
C PHE A 710 9.39 -20.32 21.52
N ASP A 711 9.68 -21.24 20.60
CA ASP A 711 10.33 -22.50 20.92
C ASP A 711 11.81 -22.21 21.26
N ALA A 712 12.25 -22.61 22.45
CA ALA A 712 13.61 -22.36 22.92
C ALA A 712 14.46 -23.65 22.96
N GLU A 713 15.71 -23.53 22.51
CA GLU A 713 16.72 -24.59 22.52
C GLU A 713 18.02 -24.07 23.16
N ILE A 714 18.46 -24.69 24.25
CA ILE A 714 19.76 -24.38 24.85
C ILE A 714 20.86 -24.99 23.98
N LEU A 715 21.59 -24.14 23.26
CA LEU A 715 22.74 -24.57 22.44
C LEU A 715 23.99 -24.80 23.31
N LYS A 716 24.15 -24.03 24.39
CA LYS A 716 25.27 -24.13 25.33
C LYS A 716 24.87 -23.60 26.72
N SER A 717 24.92 -24.46 27.73
CA SER A 717 24.47 -24.13 29.10
C SER A 717 25.58 -23.64 30.05
N GLY A 718 26.85 -23.79 29.70
CA GLY A 718 27.97 -23.31 30.50
C GLY A 718 29.32 -23.28 29.77
N GLY A 719 30.31 -22.63 30.40
CA GLY A 719 31.68 -22.53 29.91
C GLY A 719 32.07 -21.10 29.58
N THR A 720 32.96 -20.89 28.60
CA THR A 720 33.42 -19.54 28.18
C THR A 720 32.36 -18.67 27.49
N SER A 721 31.17 -19.22 27.29
CA SER A 721 29.96 -18.55 26.81
C SER A 721 28.76 -19.46 27.06
N VAL A 722 27.56 -18.89 27.03
CA VAL A 722 26.28 -19.61 27.01
C VAL A 722 25.40 -19.09 25.91
N SER A 723 24.50 -19.92 25.39
CA SER A 723 23.64 -19.52 24.29
C SER A 723 22.32 -20.28 24.22
N VAL A 724 21.27 -19.55 23.85
CA VAL A 724 19.91 -20.06 23.60
C VAL A 724 19.49 -19.65 22.20
N LYS A 725 18.90 -20.57 21.47
CA LYS A 725 18.19 -20.30 20.22
C LYS A 725 16.70 -20.25 20.50
N MET A 726 16.01 -19.25 19.96
CA MET A 726 14.56 -19.12 20.03
C MET A 726 13.99 -18.98 18.62
N THR A 727 12.98 -19.77 18.29
CA THR A 727 12.37 -19.81 16.96
C THR A 727 10.86 -19.65 17.02
N SER A 728 10.28 -18.98 16.03
CA SER A 728 8.84 -18.97 15.83
C SER A 728 8.48 -18.88 14.34
N ASP A 729 7.28 -19.37 14.02
CA ASP A 729 6.65 -19.26 12.72
C ASP A 729 5.39 -18.40 12.81
N PHE A 730 5.36 -17.35 12.00
CA PHE A 730 4.23 -16.47 11.80
C PHE A 730 3.63 -16.74 10.44
N TYR A 731 2.94 -17.88 10.32
CA TYR A 731 2.20 -18.27 9.12
C TYR A 731 3.11 -18.37 7.88
N GLY A 732 4.25 -19.05 8.04
CA GLY A 732 5.27 -19.22 7.00
C GLY A 732 6.41 -18.19 7.04
N ASN A 733 6.24 -17.08 7.76
CA ASN A 733 7.35 -16.16 8.06
C ASN A 733 8.09 -16.65 9.31
N GLN A 734 9.31 -17.16 9.13
CA GLN A 734 10.10 -17.70 10.23
C GLN A 734 11.10 -16.68 10.76
N ILE A 735 11.20 -16.61 12.08
CA ILE A 735 12.23 -15.86 12.80
C ILE A 735 13.00 -16.80 13.73
N GLU A 736 14.32 -16.69 13.69
CA GLU A 736 15.24 -17.35 14.60
C GLU A 736 16.12 -16.28 15.24
N LYS A 737 16.26 -16.36 16.57
CA LYS A 737 17.20 -15.57 17.35
C LYS A 737 18.16 -16.47 18.10
N ILE A 738 19.45 -16.16 18.06
CA ILE A 738 20.45 -16.80 18.92
C ILE A 738 21.03 -15.75 19.84
N PHE A 739 20.81 -15.93 21.14
CA PHE A 739 21.36 -15.12 22.22
C PHE A 739 22.66 -15.77 22.69
N THR A 740 23.75 -15.02 22.79
CA THR A 740 25.03 -15.50 23.33
C THR A 740 25.63 -14.52 24.31
N LEU A 741 25.81 -14.94 25.56
CA LEU A 741 26.57 -14.20 26.59
C LEU A 741 27.99 -14.76 26.67
N TYR A 742 29.00 -13.90 26.60
CA TYR A 742 30.42 -14.28 26.65
C TYR A 742 30.97 -14.23 28.08
N GLY A 743 31.87 -15.15 28.44
CA GLY A 743 32.26 -15.40 29.84
C GLY A 743 33.12 -14.34 30.51
N ASP A 744 33.89 -13.57 29.75
CA ASP A 744 34.88 -12.60 30.24
C ASP A 744 34.47 -11.14 29.98
N SER A 745 33.24 -10.91 29.51
CA SER A 745 32.78 -9.63 29.00
C SER A 745 31.29 -9.44 29.27
N PRO A 746 30.79 -8.19 29.47
CA PRO A 746 29.36 -7.95 29.50
C PRO A 746 28.69 -8.16 28.12
N LEU A 747 29.46 -8.33 27.03
CA LEU A 747 28.92 -8.46 25.68
C LEU A 747 27.85 -9.56 25.56
N LEU A 748 26.65 -9.14 25.17
CA LEU A 748 25.55 -10.00 24.76
C LEU A 748 25.30 -9.83 23.26
N GLU A 749 25.38 -10.92 22.52
CA GLU A 749 25.08 -10.95 21.09
C GLU A 749 23.67 -11.50 20.84
N VAL A 750 22.94 -10.85 19.94
CA VAL A 750 21.69 -11.35 19.37
C VAL A 750 21.86 -11.49 17.86
N LYS A 751 21.85 -12.71 17.36
CA LYS A 751 21.88 -13.03 15.92
C LYS A 751 20.48 -13.34 15.45
N PHE A 752 20.05 -12.68 14.38
CA PHE A 752 18.77 -12.87 13.73
C PHE A 752 18.95 -13.62 12.42
N LYS A 753 18.05 -14.56 12.17
CA LYS A 753 17.80 -15.14 10.85
C LYS A 753 16.31 -15.03 10.55
N LEU A 754 15.97 -14.38 9.44
CA LEU A 754 14.59 -14.19 8.97
C LEU A 754 14.41 -14.92 7.63
N ASN A 755 13.36 -15.73 7.53
CA ASN A 755 12.94 -16.42 6.31
C ASN A 755 11.47 -16.06 6.05
N PHE A 756 11.24 -14.94 5.36
CA PHE A 756 9.89 -14.40 5.13
C PHE A 756 9.43 -14.69 3.70
N THR A 757 8.19 -15.16 3.57
CA THR A 757 7.56 -15.53 2.29
C THR A 757 6.39 -14.62 1.92
N ASN A 758 5.72 -14.03 2.91
CA ASN A 758 4.50 -13.24 2.70
C ASN A 758 4.84 -11.75 2.48
N LYS A 759 4.01 -11.01 1.74
CA LYS A 759 4.35 -9.65 1.27
C LYS A 759 4.05 -8.53 2.29
N GLU A 760 3.24 -8.82 3.30
CA GLU A 760 2.49 -7.88 4.14
C GLU A 760 3.33 -7.30 5.30
N THR A 761 4.48 -7.90 5.61
CA THR A 761 5.52 -7.30 6.47
C THR A 761 6.75 -7.01 5.63
N ASP A 762 7.24 -5.78 5.66
CA ASP A 762 8.40 -5.36 4.88
C ASP A 762 9.49 -4.68 5.71
N MET A 763 9.21 -4.28 6.95
CA MET A 763 10.16 -3.63 7.85
C MET A 763 10.23 -4.33 9.20
N PHE A 764 11.45 -4.43 9.75
CA PHE A 764 11.76 -4.99 11.05
C PHE A 764 12.54 -3.97 11.89
N GLY A 765 12.11 -3.72 13.12
CA GLY A 765 12.77 -2.80 14.05
C GLY A 765 13.17 -3.47 15.37
N PRO A 766 14.38 -4.03 15.52
CA PRO A 766 14.88 -4.49 16.82
C PRO A 766 15.05 -3.30 17.77
N GLN A 767 14.55 -3.39 19.00
CA GLN A 767 14.42 -2.22 19.87
C GLN A 767 14.89 -2.49 21.30
N PRO A 768 16.09 -2.06 21.71
CA PRO A 768 16.34 -1.80 23.12
C PRO A 768 15.41 -0.68 23.60
N ILE A 769 14.63 -1.00 24.63
CA ILE A 769 13.82 -0.04 25.37
C ILE A 769 14.58 0.27 26.66
N LEU A 770 15.07 1.50 26.78
CA LEU A 770 15.94 1.95 27.86
C LEU A 770 15.13 2.67 28.94
N ALA A 771 15.39 2.30 30.19
CA ALA A 771 15.02 3.03 31.39
C ALA A 771 16.23 2.90 32.34
N LEU A 772 17.24 3.73 32.07
CA LEU A 772 18.54 3.67 32.72
C LEU A 772 18.39 4.17 34.16
N GLY A 773 19.07 3.51 35.10
CA GLY A 773 18.95 3.84 36.52
C GLY A 773 17.59 3.52 37.14
N ALA A 774 17.46 3.78 38.43
CA ALA A 774 16.22 3.57 39.16
C ALA A 774 15.11 4.57 38.79
N ALA A 775 15.47 5.76 38.29
CA ALA A 775 14.55 6.80 37.87
C ALA A 775 14.86 7.28 36.45
N HIS A 776 13.97 6.97 35.52
CA HIS A 776 14.12 7.42 34.14
C HIS A 776 13.67 8.89 33.97
N ASP A 777 14.64 9.81 33.90
CA ASP A 777 14.40 11.25 33.87
C ASP A 777 15.46 12.06 33.08
N THR A 778 15.46 13.38 33.22
CA THR A 778 16.39 14.31 32.53
C THR A 778 17.89 14.06 32.75
N VAL A 779 18.28 13.25 33.75
CA VAL A 779 19.67 12.81 33.95
C VAL A 779 20.11 11.76 32.94
N ASP A 780 19.15 11.15 32.24
CA ASP A 780 19.41 10.25 31.13
C ASP A 780 19.83 11.00 29.89
N VAL A 781 20.95 10.56 29.33
CA VAL A 781 21.59 11.13 28.17
C VAL A 781 21.76 10.09 27.09
N PHE A 782 21.41 10.45 25.86
CA PHE A 782 21.54 9.58 24.70
C PHE A 782 22.47 10.16 23.64
N MET A 783 23.26 9.28 23.03
CA MET A 783 24.32 9.62 22.08
C MET A 783 24.11 8.87 20.76
N VAL A 784 24.15 9.60 19.64
CA VAL A 784 23.93 9.05 18.30
C VAL A 784 24.97 9.61 17.31
N PRO A 785 25.73 8.77 16.57
CA PRO A 785 26.72 9.20 15.59
C PRO A 785 26.07 9.52 14.22
N ASP A 786 25.36 10.63 14.12
CA ASP A 786 24.67 11.07 12.90
C ASP A 786 25.64 11.66 11.85
N VAL A 787 25.21 11.75 10.59
CA VAL A 787 25.92 12.46 9.51
C VAL A 787 26.21 13.92 9.84
N LYS A 788 25.43 14.54 10.73
CA LYS A 788 25.65 15.90 11.25
C LYS A 788 26.68 15.96 12.40
N GLY A 789 27.23 14.83 12.82
CA GLY A 789 28.15 14.69 13.94
C GLY A 789 27.57 13.90 15.11
N LEU A 790 28.30 13.84 16.22
CA LEU A 790 27.84 13.16 17.43
C LEU A 790 26.77 14.02 18.12
N LEU A 791 25.53 13.55 18.07
CA LEU A 791 24.39 14.25 18.67
C LEU A 791 24.14 13.74 20.10
N LYS A 792 23.79 14.67 21.00
CA LYS A 792 23.50 14.41 22.42
C LYS A 792 22.07 14.85 22.73
N TYR A 793 21.28 13.94 23.31
CA TYR A 793 19.90 14.18 23.71
C TYR A 793 19.71 13.89 25.20
N ARG A 794 18.71 14.52 25.81
CA ARG A 794 18.25 14.21 27.16
C ARG A 794 16.80 13.78 27.12
N MET A 795 16.38 12.96 28.07
CA MET A 795 14.99 12.57 28.19
C MET A 795 14.08 13.81 28.30
N ARG A 796 13.03 13.86 27.48
CA ARG A 796 12.04 14.94 27.47
C ARG A 796 10.82 14.52 28.29
N MET A 797 10.65 15.12 29.47
CA MET A 797 9.61 14.73 30.42
C MET A 797 8.24 15.36 30.14
N ASP A 798 8.16 16.41 29.32
CA ASP A 798 6.94 17.22 29.16
C ASP A 798 6.13 16.91 27.89
N GLU A 799 6.73 16.22 26.92
CA GLU A 799 6.15 15.96 25.61
C GLU A 799 6.65 14.64 24.99
N TYR A 800 5.91 14.13 24.01
CA TYR A 800 6.39 13.05 23.15
C TYR A 800 7.53 13.55 22.29
N TYR A 801 8.43 12.65 21.96
CA TYR A 801 9.53 12.95 21.06
C TYR A 801 9.86 11.77 20.18
N GLY A 802 9.96 12.01 18.87
CA GLY A 802 10.48 11.04 17.92
C GLY A 802 11.42 11.69 16.92
N GLN A 803 12.56 11.06 16.64
CA GLN A 803 13.50 11.55 15.64
C GLN A 803 14.13 10.41 14.85
N ILE A 804 14.32 10.66 13.55
CA ILE A 804 15.07 9.79 12.65
C ILE A 804 16.49 10.34 12.43
N PHE A 805 17.46 9.43 12.46
CA PHE A 805 18.89 9.69 12.28
C PHE A 805 19.46 8.91 11.09
N THR A 806 20.39 9.54 10.38
CA THR A 806 21.20 8.90 9.34
C THR A 806 22.60 8.72 9.91
N LEU A 807 23.01 7.47 10.13
CA LEU A 807 24.20 7.16 10.92
C LEU A 807 25.49 7.15 10.10
N THR A 808 26.59 7.58 10.72
CA THR A 808 27.96 7.41 10.20
C THR A 808 28.62 6.14 10.75
N GLU A 809 28.25 5.74 11.97
CA GLU A 809 28.70 4.50 12.60
C GLU A 809 27.48 3.73 13.16
N GLY A 810 27.54 2.40 13.12
CA GLY A 810 26.42 1.53 13.52
C GLY A 810 26.35 1.30 15.03
N TRP A 811 26.10 2.35 15.80
CA TRP A 811 25.91 2.26 17.25
C TRP A 811 25.05 3.41 17.81
N GLN A 812 24.50 3.19 19.00
CA GLN A 812 23.87 4.20 19.84
C GLN A 812 24.19 3.96 21.30
N ALA A 813 24.11 4.98 22.14
CA ALA A 813 24.34 4.83 23.58
C ALA A 813 23.34 5.61 24.43
N GLY A 814 23.14 5.12 25.65
CA GLY A 814 22.40 5.77 26.71
C GLY A 814 23.19 5.72 28.02
N ARG A 815 23.09 6.76 28.84
CA ARG A 815 23.74 6.83 30.14
C ARG A 815 22.87 7.55 31.18
N ASP A 816 22.78 6.98 32.37
CA ASP A 816 22.36 7.70 33.57
C ASP A 816 23.60 8.40 34.19
N GLU A 817 23.56 9.73 34.30
CA GLU A 817 24.68 10.53 34.84
C GLU A 817 24.84 10.41 36.37
N ASN A 818 23.80 10.04 37.12
CA ASN A 818 23.79 9.93 38.58
C ASN A 818 24.25 8.55 39.06
N GLU A 819 23.60 7.50 38.56
CA GLU A 819 23.90 6.10 38.89
C GLU A 819 25.15 5.61 38.17
N ASN A 820 25.58 6.38 37.16
CA ASN A 820 26.82 6.18 36.43
C ASN A 820 26.87 4.78 35.82
N VAL A 821 25.76 4.40 35.18
CA VAL A 821 25.59 3.21 34.37
C VAL A 821 25.34 3.63 32.93
N PHE A 822 25.76 2.82 31.97
CA PHE A 822 25.49 3.09 30.56
C PHE A 822 25.11 1.82 29.80
N PHE A 823 24.49 2.02 28.66
CA PHE A 823 24.20 1.02 27.64
C PHE A 823 24.75 1.48 26.28
N VAL A 824 25.34 0.55 25.52
CA VAL A 824 25.72 0.74 24.11
C VAL A 824 25.14 -0.40 23.29
N GLY A 825 24.45 -0.03 22.21
CA GLY A 825 24.04 -0.93 21.15
C GLY A 825 24.97 -0.80 19.94
N ALA A 826 25.29 -1.90 19.27
CA ALA A 826 26.01 -1.87 17.99
C ALA A 826 25.41 -2.86 16.98
N PHE A 827 25.40 -2.46 15.71
CA PHE A 827 24.77 -3.18 14.61
C PHE A 827 25.42 -2.80 13.26
N PRO A 828 25.15 -3.52 12.16
CA PRO A 828 25.65 -3.15 10.83
C PRO A 828 24.93 -1.91 10.28
N VAL A 829 25.65 -0.80 10.15
CA VAL A 829 25.11 0.54 9.84
C VAL A 829 24.45 0.66 8.46
N ASP A 830 24.87 -0.14 7.48
CA ASP A 830 24.33 -0.10 6.11
C ASP A 830 23.11 -1.02 5.90
N GLN A 831 22.65 -1.75 6.94
CA GLN A 831 21.44 -2.60 6.83
C GLN A 831 20.14 -1.82 7.13
N PRO A 832 20.06 -0.99 8.18
CA PRO A 832 18.89 -0.14 8.42
C PRO A 832 18.75 0.97 7.37
N ASP A 833 17.52 1.32 7.00
CA ASP A 833 17.20 2.52 6.23
C ASP A 833 17.51 3.79 7.07
N PHE A 834 17.31 3.70 8.39
CA PHE A 834 17.66 4.73 9.38
C PHE A 834 17.59 4.19 10.82
N LEU A 835 18.10 4.98 11.78
CA LEU A 835 17.84 4.78 13.21
C LEU A 835 16.71 5.70 13.67
N HIS A 836 15.69 5.15 14.29
CA HIS A 836 14.59 5.88 14.90
C HIS A 836 14.76 5.89 16.42
N MET A 837 14.65 7.06 17.05
CA MET A 837 14.57 7.22 18.51
C MET A 837 13.18 7.69 18.89
N TRP A 838 12.58 7.03 19.87
CA TRP A 838 11.28 7.40 20.43
C TRP A 838 11.39 7.58 21.94
N MET A 839 11.02 8.75 22.47
CA MET A 839 10.88 8.98 23.92
C MET A 839 9.40 8.96 24.27
N ASN A 840 9.00 7.94 25.02
CA ASN A 840 7.62 7.78 25.43
C ASN A 840 7.31 8.61 26.68
N HIS A 841 6.05 9.03 26.80
CA HIS A 841 5.54 9.79 27.93
C HIS A 841 4.28 9.10 28.49
N PRO A 842 4.02 9.15 29.81
CA PRO A 842 2.80 8.65 30.43
C PRO A 842 1.45 9.18 29.90
N ARG A 843 1.46 10.21 29.03
CA ARG A 843 0.27 10.67 28.30
C ARG A 843 -0.15 9.67 27.23
N ASN A 844 0.71 8.70 26.89
CA ASN A 844 0.39 7.63 25.97
C ASN A 844 -0.65 6.74 26.62
N SER A 845 -1.87 6.79 26.09
CA SER A 845 -2.98 6.03 26.63
C SER A 845 -2.73 4.52 26.60
N SER A 846 -1.87 4.06 25.67
CA SER A 846 -1.47 2.66 25.52
C SER A 846 -0.28 2.29 26.43
N THR A 847 0.66 3.20 26.70
CA THR A 847 1.91 2.91 27.45
C THR A 847 2.24 4.03 28.45
N ARG A 848 1.76 3.92 29.70
CA ARG A 848 1.83 5.03 30.66
C ARG A 848 3.17 5.15 31.42
N HIS A 849 4.29 5.04 30.71
CA HIS A 849 5.64 5.03 31.29
C HIS A 849 6.55 6.04 30.58
N TYR A 850 7.61 6.46 31.26
CA TYR A 850 8.74 7.06 30.57
C TYR A 850 9.69 5.94 30.16
N TYR A 851 10.14 5.96 28.90
CA TYR A 851 11.23 5.12 28.39
C TYR A 851 11.75 5.69 27.06
N VAL A 852 12.91 5.21 26.60
CA VAL A 852 13.44 5.53 25.26
C VAL A 852 13.63 4.27 24.44
N GLU A 853 13.09 4.24 23.23
CA GLU A 853 13.30 3.19 22.24
C GLU A 853 14.34 3.66 21.22
N PHE A 854 15.27 2.77 20.86
CA PHE A 854 16.10 2.93 19.67
C PHE A 854 15.83 1.81 18.69
N GLN A 855 15.31 2.12 17.52
CA GLN A 855 14.89 1.15 16.52
C GLN A 855 15.70 1.37 15.22
N PRO A 856 16.68 0.53 14.89
CA PRO A 856 17.21 0.47 13.53
C PRO A 856 16.10 -0.10 12.64
N TRP A 857 15.56 0.67 11.70
CA TRP A 857 14.47 0.20 10.83
C TRP A 857 15.06 -0.49 9.62
N ILE A 858 14.87 -1.81 9.50
CA ILE A 858 15.56 -2.66 8.54
C ILE A 858 14.55 -3.28 7.58
N ARG A 859 14.82 -3.15 6.27
CA ARG A 859 14.02 -3.80 5.22
C ARG A 859 14.15 -5.31 5.30
N ILE A 860 13.03 -6.02 5.34
CA ILE A 860 12.99 -7.48 5.32
C ILE A 860 13.22 -7.98 3.88
N ILE A 861 14.30 -8.73 3.69
CA ILE A 861 14.61 -9.38 2.42
C ILE A 861 13.76 -10.64 2.27
N LYS A 862 13.04 -10.74 1.14
CA LYS A 862 12.22 -11.90 0.75
C LYS A 862 12.95 -12.76 -0.27
N LYS A 863 12.57 -14.05 -0.42
CA LYS A 863 13.19 -15.01 -1.36
C LYS A 863 14.68 -15.33 -1.09
N ASN A 864 15.17 -14.98 0.09
CA ASN A 864 16.49 -15.33 0.58
C ASN A 864 16.45 -15.34 2.13
N ALA A 865 17.32 -16.09 2.80
CA ALA A 865 17.50 -15.96 4.25
C ALA A 865 18.19 -14.63 4.56
N MET A 866 17.59 -13.81 5.39
CA MET A 866 18.17 -12.54 5.85
C MET A 866 18.88 -12.74 7.19
N TYR A 867 20.09 -12.20 7.31
CA TYR A 867 20.84 -12.20 8.56
C TYR A 867 21.05 -10.77 9.07
N PHE A 868 20.82 -10.58 10.36
CA PHE A 868 21.08 -9.34 11.08
C PHE A 868 21.71 -9.67 12.44
N SER A 869 22.47 -8.75 13.02
CA SER A 869 23.08 -8.94 14.34
C SER A 869 23.02 -7.64 15.14
N TYR A 870 22.78 -7.80 16.44
CA TYR A 870 22.75 -6.73 17.41
C TYR A 870 23.60 -7.08 18.62
N TYR A 871 24.46 -6.16 19.04
CA TYR A 871 25.40 -6.33 20.14
C TYR A 871 25.05 -5.36 21.25
N MET A 872 24.87 -5.88 22.46
CA MET A 872 24.55 -5.11 23.66
C MET A 872 25.72 -5.12 24.64
N TRP A 873 26.05 -3.95 25.16
CA TRP A 873 27.07 -3.75 26.16
C TRP A 873 26.57 -2.77 27.22
N ALA A 874 26.42 -3.22 28.46
CA ALA A 874 26.17 -2.34 29.60
C ALA A 874 27.22 -2.54 30.69
N ASP A 875 27.62 -1.44 31.30
CA ASP A 875 28.65 -1.41 32.35
C ASP A 875 28.53 -0.09 33.15
N GLU A 876 29.32 0.04 34.20
CA GLU A 876 29.47 1.30 34.93
C GLU A 876 30.43 2.28 34.25
N GLY A 877 30.20 3.58 34.45
CA GLY A 877 31.06 4.66 33.99
C GLY A 877 30.52 5.42 32.78
N ASN A 878 31.46 5.76 31.89
CA ASN A 878 31.18 6.54 30.68
C ASN A 878 30.96 5.62 29.48
N TRP A 879 29.99 5.95 28.62
CA TRP A 879 29.60 5.18 27.44
C TRP A 879 30.73 5.01 26.40
N GLU A 880 31.68 5.96 26.34
CA GLU A 880 32.83 5.93 25.45
C GLU A 880 33.65 4.65 25.64
N LYS A 881 33.74 4.15 26.88
CA LYS A 881 34.40 2.89 27.22
C LYS A 881 33.75 1.70 26.51
N GLY A 882 32.42 1.66 26.47
CA GLY A 882 31.67 0.62 25.78
C GLY A 882 31.87 0.67 24.27
N VAL A 883 31.79 1.87 23.68
CA VAL A 883 32.04 2.07 22.24
C VAL A 883 33.47 1.68 21.86
N GLU A 884 34.46 2.04 22.67
CA GLU A 884 35.86 1.65 22.46
C GLU A 884 36.02 0.12 22.56
N ALA A 885 35.45 -0.52 23.58
CA ALA A 885 35.50 -1.97 23.74
C ALA A 885 34.85 -2.75 22.58
N LEU A 886 33.75 -2.23 22.01
CA LEU A 886 33.13 -2.78 20.81
C LEU A 886 33.99 -2.52 19.56
N ARG A 887 34.62 -1.34 19.46
CA ARG A 887 35.50 -1.01 18.33
C ARG A 887 36.75 -1.89 18.31
N GLU A 888 37.37 -2.14 19.45
CA GLU A 888 38.51 -3.06 19.59
C GLU A 888 38.16 -4.49 19.14
N ARG A 889 36.92 -4.91 19.41
CA ARG A 889 36.33 -6.19 18.97
C ARG A 889 35.86 -6.20 17.53
N ASN A 890 36.12 -5.14 16.76
CA ASN A 890 35.68 -5.01 15.37
C ASN A 890 34.15 -5.07 15.21
N LEU A 891 33.41 -4.55 16.18
CA LEU A 891 31.94 -4.54 16.20
C LEU A 891 31.31 -3.18 15.83
N ILE A 892 32.12 -2.16 15.57
CA ILE A 892 31.63 -0.87 15.07
C ILE A 892 31.84 -0.80 13.56
N THR A 893 30.74 -0.69 12.81
CA THR A 893 30.75 -0.54 11.34
C THR A 893 30.67 0.94 10.94
N LYS A 894 31.19 1.30 9.77
CA LYS A 894 31.14 2.66 9.21
C LYS A 894 30.31 2.68 7.94
N SER A 895 29.49 3.72 7.78
CA SER A 895 28.60 3.81 6.62
C SER A 895 29.38 4.02 5.34
N LYS A 896 28.88 3.40 4.25
CA LYS A 896 29.39 3.61 2.89
C LYS A 896 28.81 4.84 2.21
N ILE A 897 27.84 5.51 2.83
CA ILE A 897 27.27 6.74 2.30
C ILE A 897 28.38 7.80 2.31
N ASN A 898 28.82 8.22 1.11
CA ASN A 898 29.74 9.33 0.96
C ASN A 898 29.02 10.58 1.47
N VAL A 899 29.47 11.09 2.62
CA VAL A 899 29.14 12.45 3.05
C VAL A 899 30.02 13.36 2.18
N GLU A 900 29.48 13.82 1.05
CA GLU A 900 30.07 14.95 0.29
C GLU A 900 29.77 16.28 0.99
#